data_AF-A0A0P1AQ20-F1
#
_entry.id   AF-A0A0P1AQ20-F1
#
_cell.length_a   1.000
_cell.length_b   1.000
_cell.length_c   1.000
_cell.angle_alpha   90.00
_cell.angle_beta   90.00
_cell.angle_gamma   90.00
#
_symmetry.space_group_name_H-M   'P 1'
#
loop_
_entity.id
_entity.type
_entity.pdbx_description
1 polymer ?
#
loop_
_entity_poly.entity_id
_entity_poly.type
_entity_poly.pdbx_seq_one_letter_code
_entity_poly.pdbx_strand_id
1 'polypeptide(L)'
;MDGLLRAIIVLLLTSSIHATCSTDGEIVLMASGDDSMAIVIEADCTHDLIDVQKEELTASTMGITKVLSAPNIPTIDLSLNNISSVAVANLTTLSKLTLTSNKLTSFKDLEVPESLMYLDVSWNSITSFDGMALPDTMTQLFLGGNPITSVTDVTFPSSLTLLYIHNLEMATLEGATFPDSIEYLSLVQSGLSTLDGVRFPTNLHYIDFSFNLITSLPTGLPSTVVQITATNNEITQLTAYSFPSSITSLNFSGNPIKLIRGVSFPMALTKLDLGTHEITSFEISRSDYSTMKDLDLLVANVVQTTCSTSGAELVAVSGSSICVISDELFESTYGDALSKSTVTAPVPSSNGSSTVLIVVICLAVVLAAALAAFAYRSYRVRQSKESSIRLDGNNFFNNTILDTASPPGQHHNHEIQDSNSFHSVFNGKMTMMGGTAMESALIKYRVPASEVHLERSIAKGGYGIVYLASYQNRSIVVKKILPEKAADDRNLRAFIEEIKLISSLSHSKIVRFIGVSWNMLSDMAVLMEYMPNGDLDMLLKQQHERQELYPKEFDWYQNSSVLPAKASIALDVLEAIVYLHSFPSPIIHRDLKSKNVLLSSSYEAKLSDFGISREWQVDATMTAGIGTMAWIAPEVLRGERYTEMADIYSFGVILSELATCIKPFDGVTNALIVLKVTSEEKPDLGTKCPEDIRELAERCLSFHASDRPSASVAHYELRTLLKLHSAFEL
;
A
#
# COMPACT_ATOMS: atom_id res chain seq x y z
N MET A 1 -29.03 -14.12 33.10
CA MET A 1 -28.72 -15.47 32.59
C MET A 1 -27.25 -15.58 32.16
N ASP A 2 -26.67 -14.55 31.53
CA ASP A 2 -25.24 -14.53 31.13
C ASP A 2 -24.22 -14.70 32.26
N GLY A 3 -24.47 -14.12 33.44
CA GLY A 3 -23.51 -14.21 34.56
C GLY A 3 -23.36 -15.62 35.15
N LEU A 4 -24.42 -16.42 35.10
CA LEU A 4 -24.40 -17.81 35.59
C LEU A 4 -23.72 -18.75 34.59
N LEU A 5 -23.93 -18.51 33.29
CA LEU A 5 -23.30 -19.27 32.22
C LEU A 5 -21.79 -19.02 32.18
N ARG A 6 -21.36 -17.75 32.31
CA ARG A 6 -19.93 -17.39 32.46
C ARG A 6 -19.29 -18.04 33.69
N ALA A 7 -19.98 -18.07 34.83
CA ALA A 7 -19.47 -18.70 36.04
C ALA A 7 -19.34 -20.23 35.92
N ILE A 8 -20.26 -20.89 35.21
CA ILE A 8 -20.21 -22.34 34.95
C ILE A 8 -19.11 -22.67 33.93
N ILE A 9 -18.91 -21.84 32.90
CA ILE A 9 -17.80 -21.97 31.95
C ILE A 9 -16.45 -21.83 32.68
N VAL A 10 -16.30 -20.83 33.54
CA VAL A 10 -15.08 -20.66 34.37
C VAL A 10 -14.84 -21.90 35.25
N LEU A 11 -15.87 -22.47 35.88
CA LEU A 11 -15.75 -23.69 36.70
C LEU A 11 -15.37 -24.94 35.89
N LEU A 12 -15.89 -25.13 34.67
CA LEU A 12 -15.53 -26.25 33.78
C LEU A 12 -14.13 -26.10 33.16
N LEU A 13 -13.68 -24.87 32.94
CA LEU A 13 -12.34 -24.57 32.42
C LEU A 13 -11.24 -24.84 33.46
N THR A 14 -11.51 -24.66 34.76
CA THR A 14 -10.48 -24.81 35.80
C THR A 14 -9.85 -26.20 35.91
N SER A 15 -10.58 -27.27 35.58
CA SER A 15 -10.05 -28.65 35.62
C SER A 15 -9.14 -28.94 34.43
N SER A 16 -9.47 -28.45 33.23
CA SER A 16 -8.62 -28.54 32.04
C SER A 16 -7.39 -27.65 32.19
N ILE A 17 -7.55 -26.40 32.66
CA ILE A 17 -6.44 -25.46 32.89
C ILE A 17 -5.43 -26.02 33.91
N HIS A 18 -5.89 -26.69 34.98
CA HIS A 18 -4.98 -27.33 35.96
C HIS A 18 -4.21 -28.53 35.39
N ALA A 19 -4.77 -29.24 34.40
CA ALA A 19 -4.06 -30.33 33.73
C ALA A 19 -3.02 -29.81 32.73
N THR A 20 -3.33 -28.71 32.03
CA THR A 20 -2.42 -28.08 31.07
C THR A 20 -1.33 -27.24 31.74
N CYS A 21 -1.59 -26.64 32.91
CA CYS A 21 -0.61 -25.80 33.62
C CYS A 21 0.57 -26.55 34.28
N SER A 22 0.87 -27.77 33.83
CA SER A 22 2.09 -28.48 34.22
C SER A 22 3.21 -28.41 33.18
N THR A 23 2.99 -27.68 32.07
CA THR A 23 3.99 -27.49 31.01
C THR A 23 5.03 -26.46 31.45
N ASP A 24 6.26 -26.92 31.68
CA ASP A 24 7.53 -26.22 32.00
C ASP A 24 7.68 -24.73 31.56
N GLY A 25 6.82 -23.83 32.05
CA GLY A 25 6.87 -22.39 31.77
C GLY A 25 6.45 -21.96 30.37
N GLU A 26 5.62 -22.74 29.67
CA GLU A 26 5.15 -22.45 28.31
C GLU A 26 3.84 -21.64 28.29
N ILE A 27 3.69 -20.72 27.33
CA ILE A 27 2.44 -20.00 27.06
C ILE A 27 1.66 -20.75 25.98
N VAL A 28 0.46 -21.21 26.29
CA VAL A 28 -0.25 -22.19 25.47
C VAL A 28 -1.62 -21.68 25.02
N LEU A 29 -1.94 -21.84 23.73
CA LEU A 29 -3.28 -21.61 23.20
C LEU A 29 -4.13 -22.90 23.21
N MET A 30 -5.37 -22.79 23.69
CA MET A 30 -6.40 -23.84 23.61
C MET A 30 -7.77 -23.24 23.25
N ALA A 31 -8.68 -24.05 22.71
CA ALA A 31 -10.09 -23.70 22.53
C ALA A 31 -10.92 -23.92 23.80
N SER A 32 -12.00 -23.15 23.98
CA SER A 32 -13.08 -23.53 24.90
C SER A 32 -13.86 -24.73 24.35
N GLY A 33 -14.53 -25.49 25.23
CA GLY A 33 -15.27 -26.69 24.82
C GLY A 33 -16.46 -26.45 23.88
N ASP A 34 -16.85 -25.19 23.67
CA ASP A 34 -17.91 -24.76 22.76
C ASP A 34 -17.39 -23.92 21.58
N ASP A 35 -16.06 -23.83 21.40
CA ASP A 35 -15.37 -23.02 20.38
C ASP A 35 -15.73 -21.53 20.38
N SER A 36 -16.39 -21.02 21.43
CA SER A 36 -16.77 -19.61 21.54
C SER A 36 -15.61 -18.71 21.96
N MET A 37 -14.60 -19.27 22.61
CA MET A 37 -13.45 -18.53 23.14
C MET A 37 -12.15 -19.28 22.80
N ALA A 38 -11.08 -18.52 22.59
CA ALA A 38 -9.72 -19.05 22.71
C ALA A 38 -9.13 -18.67 24.07
N ILE A 39 -8.29 -19.54 24.62
CA ILE A 39 -7.74 -19.43 25.97
C ILE A 39 -6.23 -19.49 25.85
N VAL A 40 -5.57 -18.41 26.25
CA VAL A 40 -4.11 -18.36 26.38
C VAL A 40 -3.79 -18.61 27.84
N ILE A 41 -3.09 -19.71 28.12
CA ILE A 41 -2.63 -20.06 29.47
C ILE A 41 -1.18 -19.61 29.59
N GLU A 42 -0.91 -18.76 30.57
CA GLU A 42 0.41 -18.25 30.91
C GLU A 42 1.23 -19.26 31.73
N ALA A 43 2.54 -19.05 31.75
CA ALA A 43 3.49 -19.89 32.49
C ALA A 43 3.22 -19.97 34.01
N ASP A 44 2.54 -18.97 34.57
CA ASP A 44 2.17 -18.89 35.99
C ASP A 44 0.75 -19.41 36.29
N CYS A 45 0.13 -20.11 35.33
CA CYS A 45 -1.25 -20.61 35.38
C CYS A 45 -2.34 -19.53 35.36
N THR A 46 -1.99 -18.27 35.09
CA THR A 46 -3.00 -17.28 34.72
C THR A 46 -3.47 -17.54 33.29
N HIS A 47 -4.62 -16.97 32.93
CA HIS A 47 -5.16 -17.18 31.59
C HIS A 47 -5.87 -15.93 31.09
N ASP A 48 -5.72 -15.68 29.80
CA ASP A 48 -6.47 -14.69 29.05
C ASP A 48 -7.51 -15.37 28.17
N LEU A 49 -8.71 -14.79 28.15
CA LEU A 49 -9.81 -15.24 27.29
C LEU A 49 -9.93 -14.31 26.10
N ILE A 50 -9.82 -14.87 24.90
CA ILE A 50 -9.99 -14.17 23.64
C ILE A 50 -11.35 -14.54 23.07
N ASP A 51 -12.18 -13.52 22.87
CA ASP A 51 -13.48 -13.68 22.22
C ASP A 51 -13.29 -13.95 20.73
N VAL A 52 -13.88 -15.04 20.23
CA VAL A 52 -13.82 -15.41 18.83
C VAL A 52 -14.88 -14.62 18.06
N GLN A 53 -14.45 -13.49 17.50
CA GLN A 53 -15.32 -12.58 16.77
C GLN A 53 -15.58 -13.11 15.35
N LYS A 54 -16.84 -13.45 15.03
CA LYS A 54 -17.33 -13.64 13.64
C LYS A 54 -16.37 -14.41 12.71
N GLU A 55 -16.14 -15.70 12.99
CA GLU A 55 -15.38 -16.62 12.11
C GLU A 55 -13.86 -16.36 12.01
N GLU A 56 -13.32 -15.44 12.81
CA GLU A 56 -11.89 -15.14 12.87
C GLU A 56 -11.36 -15.08 14.30
N LEU A 57 -10.15 -15.60 14.50
CA LEU A 57 -9.36 -15.45 15.72
C LEU A 57 -8.07 -14.72 15.40
N THR A 58 -7.82 -13.61 16.09
CA THR A 58 -6.53 -12.91 16.07
C THR A 58 -5.94 -12.95 17.47
N ALA A 59 -4.82 -13.66 17.64
CA ALA A 59 -4.10 -13.78 18.91
C ALA A 59 -2.60 -13.46 18.73
N SER A 60 -2.33 -12.33 18.09
CA SER A 60 -0.97 -11.86 17.80
C SER A 60 -0.33 -11.17 19.01
N THR A 61 1.00 -11.24 19.16
CA THR A 61 1.77 -10.57 20.24
C THR A 61 1.48 -11.00 21.67
N MET A 62 0.88 -12.17 21.87
CA MET A 62 0.52 -12.73 23.18
C MET A 62 1.60 -13.63 23.79
N GLY A 63 2.78 -13.71 23.17
CA GLY A 63 3.89 -14.52 23.67
C GLY A 63 3.70 -16.03 23.54
N ILE A 64 2.64 -16.50 22.87
CA ILE A 64 2.28 -17.91 22.74
C ILE A 64 3.48 -18.73 22.24
N THR A 65 3.82 -19.81 22.94
CA THR A 65 4.93 -20.72 22.59
C THR A 65 4.45 -22.02 21.95
N LYS A 66 3.23 -22.47 22.24
CA LYS A 66 2.60 -23.66 21.64
C LYS A 66 1.10 -23.50 21.43
N VAL A 67 0.58 -24.11 20.37
CA VAL A 67 -0.87 -24.22 20.13
C VAL A 67 -1.26 -25.69 20.31
N LEU A 68 -1.96 -26.00 21.40
CA LEU A 68 -2.45 -27.38 21.65
C LEU A 68 -3.81 -27.63 20.99
N SER A 69 -4.64 -26.59 20.90
CA SER A 69 -5.88 -26.57 20.14
C SER A 69 -6.26 -25.12 19.83
N ALA A 70 -7.17 -24.92 18.87
CA ALA A 70 -7.77 -23.63 18.61
C ALA A 70 -9.24 -23.81 18.21
N PRO A 71 -10.08 -22.77 18.36
CA PRO A 71 -11.48 -22.83 17.96
C PRO A 71 -11.65 -23.26 16.50
N ASN A 72 -12.65 -24.09 16.19
CA ASN A 72 -12.89 -24.58 14.83
C ASN A 72 -13.57 -23.51 13.95
N ILE A 73 -12.79 -22.54 13.47
CA ILE A 73 -13.25 -21.40 12.66
C ILE A 73 -12.44 -21.23 11.36
N PRO A 74 -13.00 -20.52 10.34
CA PRO A 74 -12.36 -20.35 9.03
C PRO A 74 -10.99 -19.67 9.01
N THR A 75 -10.73 -18.70 9.89
CA THR A 75 -9.51 -17.88 9.86
C THR A 75 -8.87 -17.76 11.23
N ILE A 76 -7.57 -18.05 11.30
CA ILE A 76 -6.75 -17.90 12.51
C ILE A 76 -5.47 -17.15 12.18
N ASP A 77 -5.20 -16.06 12.90
CA ASP A 77 -3.94 -15.30 12.87
C ASP A 77 -3.24 -15.34 14.23
N LEU A 78 -2.05 -15.95 14.23
CA LEU A 78 -1.18 -16.12 15.39
C LEU A 78 0.20 -15.49 15.17
N SER A 79 0.26 -14.46 14.34
CA SER A 79 1.52 -13.79 14.00
C SER A 79 2.20 -13.13 15.21
N LEU A 80 3.52 -12.88 15.12
CA LEU A 80 4.29 -12.13 16.12
C LEU A 80 4.26 -12.76 17.53
N ASN A 81 4.31 -14.09 17.61
CA ASN A 81 4.40 -14.83 18.86
C ASN A 81 5.76 -15.57 18.97
N ASN A 82 5.87 -16.51 19.90
CA ASN A 82 7.03 -17.37 20.09
C ASN A 82 6.73 -18.83 19.71
N ILE A 83 5.78 -19.07 18.80
CA ILE A 83 5.21 -20.39 18.55
C ILE A 83 6.26 -21.31 17.96
N SER A 84 6.44 -22.46 18.60
CA SER A 84 7.37 -23.52 18.19
C SER A 84 6.68 -24.82 17.77
N SER A 85 5.39 -25.00 18.12
CA SER A 85 4.57 -26.12 17.66
C SER A 85 3.09 -25.78 17.58
N VAL A 86 2.39 -26.35 16.60
CA VAL A 86 0.97 -26.13 16.32
C VAL A 86 0.24 -27.45 16.09
N ALA A 87 -0.82 -27.71 16.87
CA ALA A 87 -1.67 -28.88 16.76
C ALA A 87 -3.11 -28.49 16.40
N VAL A 88 -3.39 -28.25 15.11
CA VAL A 88 -4.71 -27.82 14.60
C VAL A 88 -5.29 -28.72 13.50
N ALA A 89 -4.76 -29.94 13.34
CA ALA A 89 -5.20 -30.88 12.31
C ALA A 89 -6.69 -31.27 12.39
N ASN A 90 -7.32 -31.16 13.56
CA ASN A 90 -8.74 -31.52 13.75
C ASN A 90 -9.72 -30.39 13.36
N LEU A 91 -9.25 -29.21 12.96
CA LEU A 91 -10.09 -28.04 12.68
C LEU A 91 -10.64 -28.07 11.25
N THR A 92 -11.82 -28.67 11.08
CA THR A 92 -12.43 -28.93 9.77
C THR A 92 -12.91 -27.70 9.00
N THR A 93 -13.07 -26.54 9.66
CA THR A 93 -13.51 -25.30 8.99
C THR A 93 -12.34 -24.38 8.66
N LEU A 94 -11.17 -24.59 9.27
CA LEU A 94 -10.01 -23.73 9.12
C LEU A 94 -9.51 -23.76 7.68
N SER A 95 -9.58 -22.60 7.02
CA SER A 95 -9.20 -22.40 5.63
C SER A 95 -7.98 -21.47 5.49
N LYS A 96 -7.73 -20.62 6.50
CA LYS A 96 -6.64 -19.65 6.51
C LYS A 96 -5.92 -19.65 7.85
N LEU A 97 -4.61 -19.90 7.83
CA LEU A 97 -3.74 -19.87 9.00
C LEU A 97 -2.53 -18.95 8.76
N THR A 98 -2.35 -17.96 9.63
CA THR A 98 -1.19 -17.06 9.61
C THR A 98 -0.33 -17.28 10.86
N LEU A 99 0.95 -17.58 10.65
CA LEU A 99 1.95 -17.92 11.67
C LEU A 99 3.24 -17.07 11.47
N THR A 100 3.11 -15.89 10.88
CA THR A 100 4.24 -15.04 10.51
C THR A 100 5.00 -14.53 11.73
N SER A 101 6.32 -14.44 11.67
CA SER A 101 7.17 -13.94 12.76
C SER A 101 7.01 -14.74 14.05
N ASN A 102 7.31 -16.04 13.98
CA ASN A 102 7.24 -17.00 15.09
C ASN A 102 8.59 -17.76 15.24
N LYS A 103 8.61 -18.87 15.97
CA LYS A 103 9.81 -19.67 16.26
C LYS A 103 9.70 -21.12 15.75
N LEU A 104 8.90 -21.37 14.71
CA LEU A 104 8.83 -22.69 14.08
C LEU A 104 10.19 -23.03 13.48
N THR A 105 10.69 -24.23 13.76
CA THR A 105 12.00 -24.71 13.25
C THR A 105 11.87 -25.83 12.23
N SER A 106 10.71 -26.49 12.18
CA SER A 106 10.41 -27.61 11.29
C SER A 106 8.92 -27.66 10.97
N PHE A 107 8.57 -28.21 9.82
CA PHE A 107 7.18 -28.55 9.49
C PHE A 107 6.63 -29.73 10.29
N LYS A 108 7.49 -30.56 10.92
CA LYS A 108 7.03 -31.64 11.81
C LYS A 108 6.23 -31.13 12.99
N ASP A 109 6.49 -29.90 13.40
CA ASP A 109 5.82 -29.23 14.50
C ASP A 109 4.57 -28.46 14.04
N LEU A 110 4.14 -28.64 12.78
CA LEU A 110 3.00 -27.96 12.18
C LEU A 110 1.96 -28.99 11.69
N GLU A 111 1.01 -29.33 12.55
CA GLU A 111 -0.12 -30.19 12.19
C GLU A 111 -1.31 -29.34 11.74
N VAL A 112 -1.64 -29.40 10.45
CA VAL A 112 -2.70 -28.59 9.80
C VAL A 112 -3.84 -29.46 9.24
N PRO A 113 -5.07 -28.92 9.12
CA PRO A 113 -6.23 -29.68 8.65
C PRO A 113 -6.32 -29.74 7.11
N GLU A 114 -7.02 -30.76 6.59
CA GLU A 114 -7.26 -30.95 5.14
C GLU A 114 -8.06 -29.80 4.47
N SER A 115 -8.75 -28.98 5.25
CA SER A 115 -9.50 -27.81 4.76
C SER A 115 -8.63 -26.59 4.46
N LEU A 116 -7.35 -26.61 4.85
CA LEU A 116 -6.48 -25.44 4.81
C LEU A 116 -6.12 -25.04 3.38
N MET A 117 -6.50 -23.83 2.97
CA MET A 117 -6.25 -23.28 1.63
C MET A 117 -5.11 -22.25 1.59
N TYR A 118 -4.86 -21.58 2.71
CA TYR A 118 -3.87 -20.52 2.87
C TYR A 118 -3.01 -20.76 4.11
N LEU A 119 -1.69 -20.73 3.93
CA LEU A 119 -0.73 -20.80 5.03
C LEU A 119 0.38 -19.76 4.85
N ASP A 120 0.57 -18.91 5.87
CA ASP A 120 1.74 -18.05 5.97
C ASP A 120 2.58 -18.43 7.18
N VAL A 121 3.80 -18.92 6.93
CA VAL A 121 4.80 -19.28 7.95
C VAL A 121 6.07 -18.44 7.78
N SER A 122 5.95 -17.25 7.20
CA SER A 122 7.09 -16.38 6.95
C SER A 122 7.75 -15.89 8.25
N TRP A 123 9.03 -15.52 8.22
CA TRP A 123 9.82 -15.03 9.34
C TRP A 123 9.84 -15.98 10.54
N ASN A 124 9.96 -17.27 10.27
CA ASN A 124 10.21 -18.30 11.27
C ASN A 124 11.69 -18.74 11.20
N SER A 125 12.03 -19.88 11.80
CA SER A 125 13.37 -20.48 11.79
C SER A 125 13.38 -21.85 11.11
N ILE A 126 12.49 -22.06 10.13
CA ILE A 126 12.38 -23.32 9.39
C ILE A 126 13.63 -23.49 8.51
N THR A 127 14.35 -24.60 8.69
CA THR A 127 15.63 -24.84 7.98
C THR A 127 15.50 -25.82 6.80
N SER A 128 14.46 -26.66 6.81
CA SER A 128 14.17 -27.62 5.73
C SER A 128 12.68 -27.93 5.64
N PHE A 129 12.27 -28.56 4.53
CA PHE A 129 10.91 -29.08 4.32
C PHE A 129 10.69 -30.47 4.95
N ASP A 130 11.61 -30.94 5.79
CA ASP A 130 11.50 -32.27 6.38
C ASP A 130 10.24 -32.38 7.24
N GLY A 131 9.42 -33.40 6.94
CA GLY A 131 8.15 -33.62 7.63
C GLY A 131 7.01 -32.69 7.21
N MET A 132 7.15 -31.97 6.09
CA MET A 132 6.05 -31.21 5.51
C MET A 132 4.89 -32.13 5.11
N ALA A 133 3.73 -31.90 5.72
CA ALA A 133 2.48 -32.61 5.47
C ALA A 133 1.34 -31.58 5.28
N LEU A 134 1.41 -30.82 4.18
CA LEU A 134 0.40 -29.83 3.82
C LEU A 134 -0.65 -30.46 2.89
N PRO A 135 -1.93 -30.08 3.01
CA PRO A 135 -3.01 -30.68 2.23
C PRO A 135 -2.99 -30.26 0.77
N ASP A 136 -3.41 -31.16 -0.12
CA ASP A 136 -3.47 -30.93 -1.57
C ASP A 136 -4.50 -29.87 -1.98
N THR A 137 -5.43 -29.50 -1.10
CA THR A 137 -6.41 -28.41 -1.28
C THR A 137 -5.78 -27.02 -1.16
N MET A 138 -4.54 -26.93 -0.68
CA MET A 138 -3.84 -25.67 -0.46
C MET A 138 -3.58 -24.93 -1.77
N THR A 139 -3.90 -23.64 -1.79
CA THR A 139 -3.75 -22.77 -2.97
C THR A 139 -2.67 -21.70 -2.79
N GLN A 140 -2.37 -21.29 -1.55
CA GLN A 140 -1.39 -20.24 -1.26
C GLN A 140 -0.47 -20.63 -0.11
N LEU A 141 0.83 -20.49 -0.33
CA LEU A 141 1.87 -20.79 0.65
C LEU A 141 2.93 -19.67 0.67
N PHE A 142 3.16 -19.10 1.85
CA PHE A 142 4.15 -18.06 2.10
C PHE A 142 5.23 -18.58 3.05
N LEU A 143 6.48 -18.55 2.59
CA LEU A 143 7.64 -19.17 3.27
C LEU A 143 8.77 -18.19 3.58
N GLY A 144 8.52 -16.90 3.37
CA GLY A 144 9.55 -15.86 3.40
C GLY A 144 10.37 -15.79 4.67
N GLY A 145 11.63 -15.38 4.62
CA GLY A 145 12.42 -15.07 5.83
C GLY A 145 12.77 -16.26 6.73
N ASN A 146 12.65 -17.48 6.21
CA ASN A 146 13.12 -18.70 6.88
C ASN A 146 14.52 -19.08 6.38
N PRO A 147 15.42 -19.60 7.23
CA PRO A 147 16.78 -20.01 6.84
C PRO A 147 16.80 -21.37 6.09
N ILE A 148 15.99 -21.50 5.04
CA ILE A 148 15.84 -22.75 4.26
C ILE A 148 16.95 -22.87 3.23
N THR A 149 17.92 -23.75 3.44
CA THR A 149 19.08 -23.83 2.54
C THR A 149 18.87 -24.68 1.28
N SER A 150 17.76 -25.42 1.17
CA SER A 150 17.44 -26.28 0.01
C SER A 150 15.93 -26.47 -0.21
N VAL A 151 15.53 -26.63 -1.48
CA VAL A 151 14.17 -27.01 -1.94
C VAL A 151 14.20 -28.32 -2.74
N THR A 152 15.28 -29.10 -2.64
CA THR A 152 15.42 -30.41 -3.30
C THR A 152 14.51 -31.45 -2.68
N ASP A 153 13.95 -32.35 -3.50
CA ASP A 153 13.11 -33.47 -3.07
C ASP A 153 11.86 -33.06 -2.26
N VAL A 154 11.34 -31.85 -2.54
CA VAL A 154 10.13 -31.32 -1.92
C VAL A 154 8.91 -31.62 -2.78
N THR A 155 7.88 -32.20 -2.17
CA THR A 155 6.56 -32.37 -2.79
C THR A 155 5.62 -31.27 -2.27
N PHE A 156 5.42 -30.22 -3.06
CA PHE A 156 4.44 -29.17 -2.73
C PHE A 156 3.00 -29.65 -3.00
N PRO A 157 1.99 -29.04 -2.34
CA PRO A 157 0.58 -29.31 -2.61
C PRO A 157 0.20 -29.18 -4.09
N SER A 158 -0.57 -30.14 -4.61
CA SER A 158 -0.88 -30.22 -6.04
C SER A 158 -1.83 -29.14 -6.58
N SER A 159 -2.59 -28.45 -5.72
CA SER A 159 -3.47 -27.33 -6.10
C SER A 159 -2.86 -25.94 -5.89
N LEU A 160 -1.56 -25.86 -5.57
CA LEU A 160 -0.92 -24.59 -5.23
C LEU A 160 -0.88 -23.66 -6.45
N THR A 161 -1.52 -22.48 -6.37
CA THR A 161 -1.54 -21.48 -7.43
C THR A 161 -0.55 -20.34 -7.18
N LEU A 162 -0.26 -20.06 -5.91
CA LEU A 162 0.70 -19.04 -5.48
C LEU A 162 1.72 -19.65 -4.52
N LEU A 163 2.99 -19.54 -4.90
CA LEU A 163 4.13 -19.88 -4.05
C LEU A 163 5.00 -18.63 -3.85
N TYR A 164 5.04 -18.14 -2.61
CA TYR A 164 5.79 -16.95 -2.24
C TYR A 164 6.99 -17.32 -1.39
N ILE A 165 8.16 -17.26 -2.02
CA ILE A 165 9.45 -17.60 -1.42
C ILE A 165 10.33 -16.35 -1.44
N HIS A 166 10.81 -15.92 -0.28
CA HIS A 166 11.82 -14.87 -0.21
C HIS A 166 12.78 -15.03 0.97
N ASN A 167 13.99 -14.45 0.87
CA ASN A 167 14.95 -14.43 1.97
C ASN A 167 15.30 -15.82 2.54
N LEU A 168 15.53 -16.81 1.65
CA LEU A 168 15.81 -18.20 2.02
C LEU A 168 17.30 -18.58 2.15
N GLU A 169 18.26 -17.69 1.91
CA GLU A 169 19.71 -18.03 1.98
C GLU A 169 20.12 -19.20 1.05
N MET A 170 19.51 -19.31 -0.13
CA MET A 170 19.77 -20.37 -1.11
C MET A 170 20.61 -19.88 -2.28
N ALA A 171 21.58 -20.68 -2.74
CA ALA A 171 22.37 -20.34 -3.93
C ALA A 171 21.76 -20.84 -5.26
N THR A 172 20.99 -21.94 -5.23
CA THR A 172 20.44 -22.62 -6.43
C THR A 172 19.10 -23.30 -6.13
N LEU A 173 18.29 -23.51 -7.18
CA LEU A 173 17.05 -24.29 -7.18
C LEU A 173 17.18 -25.63 -7.93
N GLU A 174 18.41 -26.10 -8.16
CA GLU A 174 18.65 -27.39 -8.80
C GLU A 174 17.90 -28.52 -8.04
N GLY A 175 17.18 -29.36 -8.77
CA GLY A 175 16.38 -30.45 -8.18
C GLY A 175 15.04 -30.03 -7.57
N ALA A 176 14.67 -28.74 -7.61
CA ALA A 176 13.35 -28.29 -7.19
C ALA A 176 12.26 -28.81 -8.15
N THR A 177 11.17 -29.33 -7.59
CA THR A 177 9.99 -29.75 -8.35
C THR A 177 8.78 -28.92 -7.92
N PHE A 178 8.30 -28.07 -8.82
CA PHE A 178 7.14 -27.23 -8.59
C PHE A 178 5.88 -27.84 -9.26
N PRO A 179 4.69 -27.77 -8.62
CA PRO A 179 3.45 -28.24 -9.21
C PRO A 179 3.03 -27.33 -10.38
N ASP A 180 2.52 -27.95 -11.46
CA ASP A 180 2.11 -27.25 -12.68
C ASP A 180 0.93 -26.29 -12.49
N SER A 181 0.22 -26.40 -11.36
CA SER A 181 -0.87 -25.49 -10.96
C SER A 181 -0.41 -24.07 -10.64
N ILE A 182 0.88 -23.84 -10.38
CA ILE A 182 1.39 -22.54 -9.97
C ILE A 182 1.24 -21.54 -11.12
N GLU A 183 0.54 -20.44 -10.82
CA GLU A 183 0.36 -19.30 -11.72
C GLU A 183 1.29 -18.15 -11.35
N TYR A 184 1.66 -18.02 -10.07
CA TYR A 184 2.55 -16.98 -9.55
C TYR A 184 3.68 -17.59 -8.71
N LEU A 185 4.93 -17.38 -9.17
CA LEU A 185 6.13 -17.84 -8.49
C LEU A 185 7.00 -16.62 -8.12
N SER A 186 7.16 -16.36 -6.82
CA SER A 186 8.11 -15.37 -6.32
C SER A 186 9.28 -16.04 -5.62
N LEU A 187 10.49 -15.62 -5.98
CA LEU A 187 11.79 -16.10 -5.53
C LEU A 187 12.65 -14.93 -5.02
N VAL A 188 12.03 -13.84 -4.58
CA VAL A 188 12.68 -12.56 -4.29
C VAL A 188 13.71 -12.68 -3.16
N GLN A 189 14.86 -12.02 -3.25
CA GLN A 189 15.84 -11.97 -2.15
C GLN A 189 16.25 -13.37 -1.62
N SER A 190 16.22 -14.41 -2.45
CA SER A 190 16.50 -15.78 -2.02
C SER A 190 17.99 -16.10 -1.96
N GLY A 191 18.87 -15.20 -2.42
CA GLY A 191 20.32 -15.41 -2.50
C GLY A 191 20.76 -16.16 -3.77
N LEU A 192 19.85 -16.40 -4.70
CA LEU A 192 20.06 -17.26 -5.87
C LEU A 192 21.12 -16.65 -6.80
N SER A 193 22.08 -17.45 -7.24
CA SER A 193 23.06 -17.03 -8.27
C SER A 193 22.67 -17.48 -9.68
N THR A 194 21.78 -18.47 -9.81
CA THR A 194 21.29 -18.97 -11.11
C THR A 194 19.90 -19.60 -10.98
N LEU A 195 19.17 -19.63 -12.09
CA LEU A 195 17.91 -20.35 -12.29
C LEU A 195 18.04 -21.41 -13.41
N ASP A 196 19.26 -21.72 -13.86
CA ASP A 196 19.48 -22.71 -14.88
C ASP A 196 19.12 -24.12 -14.37
N GLY A 197 18.51 -24.92 -15.25
CA GLY A 197 18.08 -26.29 -14.91
C GLY A 197 16.77 -26.37 -14.11
N VAL A 198 16.16 -25.22 -13.76
CA VAL A 198 14.86 -25.19 -13.10
C VAL A 198 13.75 -25.61 -14.07
N ARG A 199 12.89 -26.54 -13.64
CA ARG A 199 11.65 -26.88 -14.34
C ARG A 199 10.52 -25.97 -13.85
N PHE A 200 10.20 -24.95 -14.63
CA PHE A 200 9.12 -24.01 -14.31
C PHE A 200 7.73 -24.66 -14.51
N PRO A 201 6.75 -24.35 -13.62
CA PRO A 201 5.36 -24.82 -13.76
C PRO A 201 4.73 -24.49 -15.11
N THR A 202 4.01 -25.42 -15.73
CA THR A 202 3.45 -25.16 -17.08
C THR A 202 2.37 -24.07 -17.13
N ASN A 203 1.67 -23.79 -16.03
CA ASN A 203 0.65 -22.71 -15.97
C ASN A 203 1.20 -21.39 -15.42
N LEU A 204 2.53 -21.23 -15.35
CA LEU A 204 3.15 -20.04 -14.78
C LEU A 204 2.82 -18.80 -15.63
N HIS A 205 2.20 -17.79 -15.02
CA HIS A 205 1.89 -16.51 -15.66
C HIS A 205 2.83 -15.39 -15.19
N TYR A 206 3.27 -15.45 -13.93
CA TYR A 206 4.08 -14.42 -13.29
C TYR A 206 5.28 -15.04 -12.60
N ILE A 207 6.47 -14.50 -12.89
CA ILE A 207 7.69 -14.86 -12.19
C ILE A 207 8.40 -13.62 -11.67
N ASP A 208 8.76 -13.64 -10.39
CA ASP A 208 9.58 -12.60 -9.76
C ASP A 208 10.82 -13.22 -9.13
N PHE A 209 12.00 -12.84 -9.59
CA PHE A 209 13.28 -13.26 -9.01
C PHE A 209 14.17 -12.07 -8.65
N SER A 210 13.55 -10.96 -8.26
CA SER A 210 14.24 -9.72 -7.89
C SER A 210 15.13 -9.86 -6.65
N PHE A 211 16.09 -8.96 -6.48
CA PHE A 211 17.00 -8.88 -5.32
C PHE A 211 17.84 -10.15 -5.09
N ASN A 212 18.18 -10.88 -6.15
CA ASN A 212 19.08 -12.04 -6.08
C ASN A 212 20.47 -11.69 -6.66
N LEU A 213 21.32 -12.70 -6.81
CA LEU A 213 22.67 -12.59 -7.41
C LEU A 213 22.69 -13.19 -8.83
N ILE A 214 21.54 -13.21 -9.51
CA ILE A 214 21.39 -13.88 -10.81
C ILE A 214 22.13 -13.11 -11.89
N THR A 215 22.96 -13.81 -12.66
CA THR A 215 23.78 -13.20 -13.73
C THR A 215 23.22 -13.37 -15.14
N SER A 216 22.26 -14.28 -15.33
CA SER A 216 21.67 -14.63 -16.63
C SER A 216 20.18 -14.98 -16.51
N LEU A 217 19.42 -14.76 -17.59
CA LEU A 217 18.01 -15.15 -17.65
C LEU A 217 17.84 -16.67 -17.64
N PRO A 218 16.79 -17.20 -16.98
CA PRO A 218 16.49 -18.62 -17.02
C PRO A 218 16.10 -19.09 -18.43
N THR A 219 16.54 -20.28 -18.80
CA THR A 219 16.02 -21.00 -19.97
C THR A 219 14.75 -21.79 -19.62
N GLY A 220 13.88 -22.05 -20.60
CA GLY A 220 12.75 -22.97 -20.41
C GLY A 220 11.53 -22.37 -19.70
N LEU A 221 11.36 -21.05 -19.71
CA LEU A 221 10.12 -20.41 -19.26
C LEU A 221 8.94 -20.86 -20.16
N PRO A 222 7.76 -21.17 -19.59
CA PRO A 222 6.63 -21.64 -20.36
C PRO A 222 5.99 -20.52 -21.19
N SER A 223 5.30 -20.89 -22.27
CA SER A 223 4.62 -19.96 -23.17
C SER A 223 3.40 -19.25 -22.56
N THR A 224 3.10 -19.51 -21.29
CA THR A 224 2.04 -18.87 -20.50
C THR A 224 2.53 -17.64 -19.75
N VAL A 225 3.85 -17.44 -19.60
CA VAL A 225 4.41 -16.33 -18.82
C VAL A 225 4.04 -15.00 -19.47
N VAL A 226 3.35 -14.15 -18.72
CA VAL A 226 2.89 -12.84 -19.15
C VAL A 226 3.81 -11.74 -18.63
N GLN A 227 4.47 -11.96 -17.48
CA GLN A 227 5.35 -10.97 -16.86
C GLN A 227 6.58 -11.61 -16.21
N ILE A 228 7.72 -10.96 -16.42
CA ILE A 228 8.98 -11.24 -15.71
C ILE A 228 9.41 -10.00 -14.93
N THR A 229 9.58 -10.16 -13.62
CA THR A 229 10.20 -9.16 -12.74
C THR A 229 11.53 -9.71 -12.22
N ALA A 230 12.61 -8.97 -12.43
CA ALA A 230 13.97 -9.43 -12.22
C ALA A 230 14.86 -8.30 -11.70
N THR A 231 14.33 -7.39 -10.87
CA THR A 231 15.02 -6.17 -10.49
C THR A 231 16.20 -6.44 -9.55
N ASN A 232 17.19 -5.55 -9.52
CA ASN A 232 18.30 -5.62 -8.58
C ASN A 232 18.99 -7.00 -8.54
N ASN A 233 19.33 -7.53 -9.72
CA ASN A 233 20.17 -8.71 -9.90
C ASN A 233 21.53 -8.29 -10.49
N GLU A 234 22.38 -9.26 -10.83
CA GLU A 234 23.71 -9.07 -11.39
C GLU A 234 23.75 -9.31 -12.91
N ILE A 235 22.62 -9.13 -13.60
CA ILE A 235 22.53 -9.33 -15.05
C ILE A 235 23.26 -8.19 -15.74
N THR A 236 24.40 -8.50 -16.38
CA THR A 236 25.23 -7.50 -17.07
C THR A 236 24.94 -7.39 -18.57
N GLN A 237 24.27 -8.39 -19.15
CA GLN A 237 23.96 -8.44 -20.57
C GLN A 237 22.73 -9.30 -20.85
N LEU A 238 21.99 -8.94 -21.90
CA LEU A 238 20.94 -9.76 -22.52
C LEU A 238 21.40 -10.12 -23.93
N THR A 239 21.77 -11.38 -24.13
CA THR A 239 22.31 -11.84 -25.42
C THR A 239 21.68 -13.14 -25.86
N ALA A 240 21.30 -13.22 -27.15
CA ALA A 240 20.81 -14.45 -27.77
C ALA A 240 19.63 -15.11 -27.01
N TYR A 241 18.63 -14.31 -26.63
CA TYR A 241 17.50 -14.77 -25.83
C TYR A 241 16.16 -14.51 -26.54
N SER A 242 15.27 -15.51 -26.55
CA SER A 242 13.91 -15.37 -27.09
C SER A 242 12.91 -15.43 -25.96
N PHE A 243 12.18 -14.33 -25.75
CA PHE A 243 11.11 -14.29 -24.76
C PHE A 243 9.86 -15.05 -25.25
N PRO A 244 9.09 -15.68 -24.35
CA PRO A 244 7.78 -16.23 -24.66
C PRO A 244 6.83 -15.21 -25.30
N SER A 245 6.04 -15.65 -26.29
CA SER A 245 5.14 -14.78 -27.07
C SER A 245 4.04 -14.09 -26.26
N SER A 246 3.71 -14.64 -25.08
CA SER A 246 2.69 -14.14 -24.16
C SER A 246 3.15 -12.96 -23.30
N ILE A 247 4.45 -12.66 -23.26
CA ILE A 247 4.98 -11.62 -22.38
C ILE A 247 4.47 -10.24 -22.80
N THR A 248 3.93 -9.53 -21.82
CA THR A 248 3.47 -8.14 -21.94
C THR A 248 4.33 -7.17 -21.13
N SER A 249 5.04 -7.66 -20.10
CA SER A 249 5.84 -6.81 -19.22
C SER A 249 7.17 -7.47 -18.82
N LEU A 250 8.25 -6.71 -18.97
CA LEU A 250 9.61 -7.06 -18.57
C LEU A 250 10.17 -5.96 -17.67
N ASN A 251 10.60 -6.30 -16.45
CA ASN A 251 11.27 -5.37 -15.55
C ASN A 251 12.61 -5.92 -15.07
N PHE A 252 13.69 -5.30 -15.55
CA PHE A 252 15.09 -5.57 -15.24
C PHE A 252 15.76 -4.38 -14.55
N SER A 253 14.99 -3.42 -14.00
CA SER A 253 15.55 -2.25 -13.32
C SER A 253 16.54 -2.62 -12.20
N GLY A 254 17.55 -1.79 -11.98
CA GLY A 254 18.57 -2.05 -10.97
C GLY A 254 19.63 -3.10 -11.36
N ASN A 255 19.52 -3.77 -12.52
CA ASN A 255 20.59 -4.61 -13.05
C ASN A 255 21.66 -3.78 -13.78
N PRO A 256 22.94 -4.16 -13.72
CA PRO A 256 24.02 -3.48 -14.43
C PRO A 256 24.10 -3.86 -15.93
N ILE A 257 22.96 -3.86 -16.64
CA ILE A 257 22.88 -4.27 -18.06
C ILE A 257 23.60 -3.24 -18.94
N LYS A 258 24.66 -3.67 -19.63
CA LYS A 258 25.45 -2.84 -20.56
C LYS A 258 25.20 -3.18 -22.03
N LEU A 259 24.73 -4.39 -22.30
CA LEU A 259 24.67 -4.98 -23.64
C LEU A 259 23.34 -5.70 -23.86
N ILE A 260 22.64 -5.36 -24.94
CA ILE A 260 21.42 -6.04 -25.41
C ILE A 260 21.60 -6.35 -26.90
N ARG A 261 21.74 -7.63 -27.26
CA ARG A 261 21.98 -8.08 -28.66
C ARG A 261 21.38 -9.45 -28.94
N GLY A 262 20.80 -9.63 -30.13
CA GLY A 262 20.21 -10.93 -30.49
C GLY A 262 19.07 -11.33 -29.55
N VAL A 263 18.36 -10.36 -28.98
CA VAL A 263 17.19 -10.59 -28.15
C VAL A 263 15.95 -10.44 -29.01
N SER A 264 15.06 -11.44 -28.97
CA SER A 264 13.75 -11.36 -29.63
C SER A 264 12.67 -10.98 -28.63
N PHE A 265 12.04 -9.84 -28.87
CA PHE A 265 10.97 -9.29 -28.05
C PHE A 265 9.59 -9.64 -28.64
N PRO A 266 8.63 -10.06 -27.82
CA PRO A 266 7.36 -10.55 -28.33
C PRO A 266 6.44 -9.38 -28.71
N MET A 267 5.61 -9.57 -29.74
CA MET A 267 4.68 -8.53 -30.21
C MET A 267 3.68 -8.04 -29.16
N ALA A 268 3.40 -8.85 -28.14
CA ALA A 268 2.50 -8.50 -27.04
C ALA A 268 3.15 -7.60 -25.97
N LEU A 269 4.46 -7.35 -26.05
CA LEU A 269 5.19 -6.54 -25.08
C LEU A 269 4.70 -5.09 -25.11
N THR A 270 4.26 -4.59 -23.95
CA THR A 270 3.85 -3.19 -23.78
C THR A 270 4.75 -2.43 -22.81
N LYS A 271 5.51 -3.13 -21.95
CA LYS A 271 6.39 -2.50 -20.95
C LYS A 271 7.76 -3.16 -20.92
N LEU A 272 8.80 -2.33 -21.04
CA LEU A 272 10.20 -2.72 -20.87
C LEU A 272 10.92 -1.72 -19.96
N ASP A 273 11.29 -2.16 -18.77
CA ASP A 273 12.12 -1.38 -17.85
C ASP A 273 13.49 -2.04 -17.72
N LEU A 274 14.53 -1.34 -18.18
CA LEU A 274 15.94 -1.73 -18.10
C LEU A 274 16.69 -0.92 -17.03
N GLY A 275 16.01 0.00 -16.34
CA GLY A 275 16.56 0.86 -15.31
C GLY A 275 17.40 2.03 -15.82
N THR A 276 18.23 2.55 -14.93
CA THR A 276 19.00 3.80 -15.12
C THR A 276 20.48 3.58 -15.43
N HIS A 277 20.96 2.32 -15.41
CA HIS A 277 22.33 1.99 -15.76
C HIS A 277 22.62 2.22 -17.25
N GLU A 278 23.85 2.63 -17.55
CA GLU A 278 24.26 2.95 -18.92
C GLU A 278 24.32 1.70 -19.82
N ILE A 279 23.47 1.68 -20.84
CA ILE A 279 23.45 0.67 -21.89
C ILE A 279 24.33 1.16 -23.05
N THR A 280 25.50 0.53 -23.17
CA THR A 280 26.51 0.86 -24.19
C THR A 280 26.21 0.29 -25.56
N SER A 281 25.38 -0.76 -25.63
CA SER A 281 24.90 -1.30 -26.88
C SER A 281 23.50 -1.91 -26.74
N PHE A 282 22.57 -1.41 -27.54
CA PHE A 282 21.19 -1.89 -27.65
C PHE A 282 20.87 -2.10 -29.13
N GLU A 283 20.78 -3.38 -29.53
CA GLU A 283 20.48 -3.81 -30.89
C GLU A 283 19.25 -4.74 -30.94
N ILE A 284 18.35 -4.48 -31.88
CA ILE A 284 17.13 -5.24 -32.12
C ILE A 284 16.97 -5.61 -33.60
N SER A 285 16.10 -6.58 -33.88
CA SER A 285 15.67 -6.93 -35.24
C SER A 285 14.77 -5.85 -35.85
N ARG A 286 14.57 -5.90 -37.17
CA ARG A 286 13.64 -4.98 -37.85
C ARG A 286 12.19 -5.30 -37.50
N SER A 287 11.88 -6.57 -37.26
CA SER A 287 10.57 -7.03 -36.80
C SER A 287 10.23 -6.53 -35.38
N ASP A 288 11.22 -6.41 -34.48
CA ASP A 288 10.99 -5.97 -33.09
C ASP A 288 10.86 -4.44 -32.98
N TYR A 289 11.27 -3.69 -34.03
CA TYR A 289 11.24 -2.23 -34.03
C TYR A 289 9.84 -1.65 -33.82
N SER A 290 8.80 -2.24 -34.43
CA SER A 290 7.42 -1.76 -34.21
C SER A 290 6.98 -1.95 -32.76
N THR A 291 7.30 -3.11 -32.16
CA THR A 291 6.99 -3.39 -30.76
C THR A 291 7.68 -2.41 -29.84
N MET A 292 8.97 -2.12 -30.05
CA MET A 292 9.73 -1.17 -29.25
C MET A 292 9.18 0.26 -29.34
N LYS A 293 8.70 0.66 -30.52
CA LYS A 293 8.10 1.97 -30.74
C LYS A 293 6.75 2.13 -30.04
N ASP A 294 5.97 1.06 -29.98
CA ASP A 294 4.60 1.04 -29.47
C ASP A 294 4.52 0.68 -27.98
N LEU A 295 5.66 0.60 -27.28
CA LEU A 295 5.69 0.39 -25.83
C LEU A 295 4.97 1.53 -25.10
N ASP A 296 4.05 1.16 -24.20
CA ASP A 296 3.44 2.07 -23.23
C ASP A 296 4.50 2.65 -22.27
N LEU A 297 5.52 1.85 -21.97
CA LEU A 297 6.63 2.21 -21.08
C LEU A 297 7.95 1.63 -21.62
N LEU A 298 8.91 2.51 -21.87
CA LEU A 298 10.32 2.16 -22.08
C LEU A 298 11.18 2.99 -21.12
N VAL A 299 11.85 2.32 -20.18
CA VAL A 299 12.85 2.93 -19.30
C VAL A 299 14.21 2.33 -19.65
N ALA A 300 15.07 3.15 -20.24
CA ALA A 300 16.41 2.73 -20.62
C ALA A 300 17.34 3.94 -20.68
N ASN A 301 18.55 3.83 -20.12
CA ASN A 301 19.59 4.83 -20.26
C ASN A 301 20.60 4.40 -21.34
N VAL A 302 20.24 4.63 -22.61
CA VAL A 302 21.07 4.21 -23.75
C VAL A 302 22.05 5.31 -24.14
N VAL A 303 23.35 5.02 -24.03
CA VAL A 303 24.43 5.99 -24.30
C VAL A 303 25.12 5.77 -25.65
N GLN A 304 24.70 4.76 -26.43
CA GLN A 304 25.31 4.46 -27.72
C GLN A 304 25.04 5.59 -28.75
N THR A 305 26.06 5.93 -29.53
CA THR A 305 25.98 6.96 -30.60
C THR A 305 26.24 6.40 -31.99
N THR A 306 26.70 5.15 -32.07
CA THR A 306 26.96 4.43 -33.32
C THR A 306 26.57 2.96 -33.15
N CYS A 307 26.22 2.31 -34.25
CA CYS A 307 25.94 0.89 -34.23
C CYS A 307 27.21 0.07 -34.44
N SER A 308 27.39 -0.94 -33.58
CA SER A 308 28.55 -1.84 -33.68
C SER A 308 28.46 -2.79 -34.87
N THR A 309 27.25 -3.10 -35.33
CA THR A 309 27.02 -4.05 -36.42
C THR A 309 26.95 -3.33 -37.77
N SER A 310 27.73 -3.81 -38.73
CA SER A 310 27.75 -3.27 -40.09
C SER A 310 26.40 -3.49 -40.78
N GLY A 311 25.78 -2.42 -41.28
CA GLY A 311 24.45 -2.45 -41.88
C GLY A 311 23.29 -2.22 -40.90
N ALA A 312 23.60 -2.01 -39.61
CA ALA A 312 22.61 -1.55 -38.64
C ALA A 312 22.27 -0.06 -38.84
N GLU A 313 21.00 0.28 -38.63
CA GLU A 313 20.48 1.64 -38.67
C GLU A 313 20.27 2.14 -37.23
N LEU A 314 20.79 3.33 -36.89
CA LEU A 314 20.55 3.95 -35.59
C LEU A 314 19.21 4.72 -35.64
N VAL A 315 18.26 4.32 -34.79
CA VAL A 315 16.92 4.90 -34.70
C VAL A 315 16.63 5.42 -33.30
N ALA A 316 15.79 6.44 -33.20
CA ALA A 316 15.34 6.96 -31.90
C ALA A 316 14.00 6.33 -31.50
N VAL A 317 13.97 5.68 -30.32
CA VAL A 317 12.77 5.09 -29.71
C VAL A 317 12.59 5.68 -28.32
N SER A 318 11.50 6.42 -28.10
CA SER A 318 11.17 7.04 -26.80
C SER A 318 12.34 7.80 -26.14
N GLY A 319 13.15 8.49 -26.96
CA GLY A 319 14.32 9.25 -26.51
C GLY A 319 15.63 8.45 -26.41
N SER A 320 15.60 7.13 -26.58
CA SER A 320 16.78 6.25 -26.60
C SER A 320 17.27 5.98 -28.03
N SER A 321 18.59 5.97 -28.24
CA SER A 321 19.19 5.64 -29.56
C SER A 321 19.41 4.13 -29.66
N ILE A 322 18.60 3.40 -30.44
CA ILE A 322 18.62 1.95 -30.59
C ILE A 322 19.13 1.57 -31.99
N CYS A 323 19.88 0.47 -32.11
CA CYS A 323 20.35 -0.05 -33.38
C CYS A 323 19.38 -1.10 -33.92
N VAL A 324 18.98 -0.96 -35.17
CA VAL A 324 18.08 -1.89 -35.86
C VAL A 324 18.81 -2.56 -37.01
N ILE A 325 18.91 -3.89 -36.98
CA ILE A 325 19.47 -4.69 -38.07
C ILE A 325 18.37 -5.37 -38.89
N SER A 326 18.66 -5.78 -40.12
CA SER A 326 17.69 -6.56 -40.91
C SER A 326 17.42 -7.90 -40.25
N ASP A 327 16.22 -8.44 -40.42
CA ASP A 327 15.86 -9.75 -39.84
C ASP A 327 16.75 -10.88 -40.42
N GLU A 328 17.18 -10.77 -41.67
CA GLU A 328 18.15 -11.68 -42.29
C GLU A 328 19.54 -11.63 -41.60
N LEU A 329 20.01 -10.43 -41.24
CA LEU A 329 21.27 -10.24 -40.53
C LEU A 329 21.15 -10.70 -39.07
N PHE A 330 20.00 -10.44 -38.44
CA PHE A 330 19.70 -10.91 -37.09
C PHE A 330 19.71 -12.44 -37.03
N GLU A 331 19.01 -13.11 -37.95
CA GLU A 331 18.93 -14.57 -38.00
C GLU A 331 20.29 -15.20 -38.32
N SER A 332 21.03 -14.66 -39.29
CA SER A 332 22.37 -15.18 -39.61
C SER A 332 23.42 -14.94 -38.51
N THR A 333 23.24 -13.92 -37.67
CA THR A 333 24.17 -13.59 -36.58
C THR A 333 23.81 -14.32 -35.28
N TYR A 334 22.52 -14.48 -34.97
CA TYR A 334 22.03 -14.94 -33.67
C TYR A 334 21.12 -16.18 -33.71
N GLY A 335 20.63 -16.62 -34.88
CA GLY A 335 19.65 -17.70 -35.03
C GLY A 335 20.12 -19.07 -34.49
N ASP A 336 21.39 -19.42 -34.71
CA ASP A 336 21.99 -20.65 -34.15
C ASP A 336 22.10 -20.63 -32.62
N ALA A 337 22.16 -19.45 -32.00
CA ALA A 337 22.18 -19.30 -30.55
C ALA A 337 20.76 -19.28 -29.97
N LEU A 338 19.82 -18.64 -30.65
CA LEU A 338 18.39 -18.59 -30.29
C LEU A 338 17.72 -19.97 -30.31
N SER A 339 18.09 -20.82 -31.28
CA SER A 339 17.61 -22.21 -31.39
C SER A 339 18.10 -23.14 -30.26
N LYS A 340 19.23 -22.80 -29.61
CA LYS A 340 19.72 -23.53 -28.41
C LYS A 340 19.04 -23.07 -27.12
N SER A 341 18.53 -21.83 -27.07
CA SER A 341 17.79 -21.29 -25.93
C SER A 341 16.34 -21.81 -25.84
N THR A 342 15.81 -22.44 -26.89
CA THR A 342 14.40 -22.82 -27.06
C THR A 342 14.08 -24.30 -26.78
N VAL A 343 14.93 -25.05 -26.06
CA VAL A 343 14.67 -26.48 -25.76
C VAL A 343 13.37 -26.64 -24.97
N THR A 344 12.30 -26.92 -25.72
CA THR A 344 10.98 -27.30 -25.25
C THR A 344 10.98 -28.80 -25.02
N ALA A 345 10.47 -29.25 -23.88
CA ALA A 345 10.34 -30.68 -23.59
C ALA A 345 9.46 -31.38 -24.65
N PRO A 346 9.77 -32.63 -25.03
CA PRO A 346 9.02 -33.33 -26.08
C PRO A 346 7.60 -33.69 -25.59
N VAL A 347 6.59 -33.25 -26.33
CA VAL A 347 5.18 -33.62 -26.14
C VAL A 347 4.97 -35.06 -26.64
N PRO A 348 4.34 -35.97 -25.86
CA PRO A 348 4.01 -37.30 -26.36
C PRO A 348 2.86 -37.21 -27.37
N SER A 349 3.06 -37.80 -28.55
CA SER A 349 2.06 -37.88 -29.62
C SER A 349 0.88 -38.76 -29.23
N SER A 350 -0.34 -38.23 -29.25
CA SER A 350 -1.56 -39.04 -29.31
C SER A 350 -2.49 -38.55 -30.42
N ASN A 351 -2.61 -39.37 -31.47
CA ASN A 351 -3.66 -39.28 -32.47
C ASN A 351 -5.05 -39.52 -31.82
N GLY A 352 -6.05 -38.74 -32.20
CA GLY A 352 -7.44 -39.02 -31.82
C GLY A 352 -8.43 -37.93 -32.23
N SER A 353 -9.04 -38.11 -33.39
CA SER A 353 -9.95 -37.21 -34.14
C SER A 353 -11.29 -36.84 -33.45
N SER A 354 -11.35 -36.62 -32.13
CA SER A 354 -12.62 -36.39 -31.41
C SER A 354 -12.71 -35.09 -30.59
N THR A 355 -11.62 -34.36 -30.38
CA THR A 355 -11.63 -33.09 -29.61
C THR A 355 -12.12 -31.89 -30.43
N VAL A 356 -11.84 -31.85 -31.74
CA VAL A 356 -12.26 -30.76 -32.62
C VAL A 356 -13.80 -30.69 -32.74
N LEU A 357 -14.49 -31.83 -32.71
CA LEU A 357 -15.95 -31.87 -32.80
C LEU A 357 -16.62 -31.30 -31.53
N ILE A 358 -16.04 -31.57 -30.35
CA ILE A 358 -16.56 -31.09 -29.06
C ILE A 358 -16.37 -29.58 -28.93
N VAL A 359 -15.20 -29.05 -29.33
CA VAL A 359 -14.92 -27.60 -29.31
C VAL A 359 -15.85 -26.84 -30.26
N VAL A 360 -16.15 -27.39 -31.45
CA VAL A 360 -17.09 -26.77 -32.41
C VAL A 360 -18.53 -26.79 -31.88
N ILE A 361 -18.97 -27.86 -31.20
CA ILE A 361 -20.30 -27.93 -30.58
C ILE A 361 -20.40 -26.93 -29.41
N CYS A 362 -19.38 -26.84 -28.56
CA CYS A 362 -19.33 -25.87 -27.46
C CYS A 362 -19.36 -24.43 -27.98
N LEU A 363 -18.60 -24.10 -29.03
CA LEU A 363 -18.62 -22.78 -29.65
C LEU A 363 -19.99 -22.45 -30.28
N ALA A 364 -20.67 -23.42 -30.90
CA ALA A 364 -21.99 -23.23 -31.47
C ALA A 364 -23.08 -22.98 -30.39
N VAL A 365 -23.00 -23.66 -29.24
CA VAL A 365 -23.90 -23.44 -28.10
C VAL A 365 -23.69 -22.06 -27.47
N VAL A 366 -22.44 -21.62 -27.32
CA VAL A 366 -22.11 -20.26 -26.82
C VAL A 366 -22.62 -19.18 -27.78
N LEU A 367 -22.47 -19.38 -29.09
CA LEU A 367 -23.00 -18.45 -30.10
C LEU A 367 -24.54 -18.41 -30.10
N ALA A 368 -25.20 -19.55 -29.95
CA ALA A 368 -26.66 -19.61 -29.84
C ALA A 368 -27.18 -18.90 -28.59
N ALA A 369 -26.50 -19.06 -27.44
CA ALA A 369 -26.83 -18.37 -26.20
C ALA A 369 -26.62 -16.85 -26.31
N ALA A 370 -25.53 -16.41 -26.96
CA ALA A 370 -25.26 -14.99 -27.21
C ALA A 370 -26.31 -14.35 -28.13
N LEU A 371 -26.73 -15.05 -29.19
CA LEU A 371 -27.78 -14.59 -30.10
C LEU A 371 -29.16 -14.54 -29.42
N ALA A 372 -29.48 -15.51 -28.56
CA ALA A 372 -30.71 -15.50 -27.78
C ALA A 372 -30.72 -14.34 -26.76
N ALA A 373 -29.60 -14.08 -26.08
CA ALA A 373 -29.45 -12.94 -25.18
C ALA A 373 -29.56 -11.59 -25.92
N PHE A 374 -28.98 -11.49 -27.12
CA PHE A 374 -29.10 -10.30 -27.96
C PHE A 374 -30.54 -10.10 -28.45
N ALA A 375 -31.23 -11.15 -28.90
CA ALA A 375 -32.63 -11.08 -29.31
C ALA A 375 -33.54 -10.68 -28.14
N TYR A 376 -33.31 -11.23 -26.95
CA TYR A 376 -34.04 -10.87 -25.73
C TYR A 376 -33.82 -9.41 -25.33
N ARG A 377 -32.58 -8.93 -25.41
CA ARG A 377 -32.23 -7.51 -25.14
C ARG A 377 -32.87 -6.57 -26.17
N SER A 378 -32.87 -6.96 -27.44
CA SER A 378 -33.51 -6.21 -28.54
C SER A 378 -35.04 -6.14 -28.38
N TYR A 379 -35.66 -7.25 -27.95
CA TYR A 379 -37.08 -7.32 -27.65
C TYR A 379 -37.45 -6.41 -26.48
N ARG A 380 -36.65 -6.42 -25.40
CA ARG A 380 -36.88 -5.57 -24.22
C ARG A 380 -36.73 -4.08 -24.50
N VAL A 381 -35.78 -3.69 -25.37
CA VAL A 381 -35.57 -2.29 -25.80
C VAL A 381 -36.65 -1.81 -26.76
N ARG A 382 -37.27 -2.71 -27.54
CA ARG A 382 -38.44 -2.35 -28.36
C ARG A 382 -39.69 -2.11 -27.52
N GLN A 383 -39.88 -2.85 -26.43
CA GLN A 383 -41.02 -2.68 -25.54
C GLN A 383 -40.99 -1.36 -24.74
N SER A 384 -39.81 -0.76 -24.54
CA SER A 384 -39.67 0.53 -23.83
C SER A 384 -39.84 1.77 -24.73
N LYS A 385 -40.03 1.59 -26.04
CA LYS A 385 -40.13 2.70 -27.02
C LYS A 385 -41.55 3.00 -27.50
N GLU A 386 -42.56 2.27 -27.03
CA GLU A 386 -43.97 2.44 -27.44
C GLU A 386 -44.83 3.28 -26.48
N SER A 387 -44.33 3.70 -25.32
CA SER A 387 -45.14 4.35 -24.28
C SER A 387 -44.85 5.83 -23.99
N SER A 388 -44.07 6.54 -24.82
CA SER A 388 -43.91 8.00 -24.68
C SER A 388 -43.70 8.74 -26.01
N ILE A 389 -44.73 8.75 -26.85
CA ILE A 389 -44.95 9.84 -27.80
C ILE A 389 -46.20 10.58 -27.33
N ARG A 390 -46.03 11.76 -26.72
CA ARG A 390 -46.81 12.98 -26.99
C ARG A 390 -46.41 14.16 -26.09
N LEU A 391 -45.99 15.22 -26.77
CA LEU A 391 -46.07 16.67 -26.46
C LEU A 391 -45.01 17.20 -25.46
N ASP A 392 -43.91 17.78 -25.94
CA ASP A 392 -43.73 19.18 -26.43
C ASP A 392 -44.01 20.23 -25.33
N GLY A 393 -43.13 21.18 -25.01
CA GLY A 393 -41.83 21.52 -25.58
C GLY A 393 -41.25 22.80 -24.99
N ASN A 394 -40.09 23.18 -25.55
CA ASN A 394 -39.46 24.51 -25.62
C ASN A 394 -38.70 25.11 -24.41
N ASN A 395 -37.38 25.26 -24.65
CA ASN A 395 -36.57 26.50 -24.62
C ASN A 395 -36.35 27.21 -23.26
N PHE A 396 -35.26 27.90 -22.92
CA PHE A 396 -33.97 28.28 -23.51
C PHE A 396 -33.11 28.90 -22.37
N PHE A 397 -31.79 28.96 -22.57
CA PHE A 397 -30.71 29.73 -21.90
C PHE A 397 -30.96 30.83 -20.85
N ASN A 398 -30.06 30.84 -19.84
CA ASN A 398 -29.19 31.94 -19.33
C ASN A 398 -29.25 32.30 -17.82
N ASN A 399 -28.16 31.93 -17.13
CA ASN A 399 -27.18 32.77 -16.42
C ASN A 399 -27.62 33.91 -15.45
N THR A 400 -27.14 33.74 -14.20
CA THR A 400 -26.52 34.71 -13.24
C THR A 400 -27.37 35.59 -12.30
N ILE A 401 -26.90 35.58 -11.03
CA ILE A 401 -26.77 36.67 -10.03
C ILE A 401 -27.77 36.77 -8.84
N LEU A 402 -27.18 36.55 -7.65
CA LEU A 402 -27.31 37.18 -6.31
C LEU A 402 -28.65 37.25 -5.53
N ASP A 403 -28.57 36.68 -4.31
CA ASP A 403 -29.02 37.10 -2.97
C ASP A 403 -30.18 38.10 -2.80
N THR A 404 -31.20 37.72 -2.03
CA THR A 404 -31.45 38.17 -0.63
C THR A 404 -32.91 37.95 -0.16
N ALA A 405 -33.02 37.54 1.12
CA ALA A 405 -34.09 37.82 2.12
C ALA A 405 -35.53 37.25 2.00
N SER A 406 -35.93 36.52 3.07
CA SER A 406 -37.25 35.97 3.47
C SER A 406 -38.24 37.03 4.02
N PRO A 407 -39.44 36.72 4.63
CA PRO A 407 -40.42 35.60 4.63
C PRO A 407 -41.89 36.15 4.42
N PRO A 408 -43.07 35.60 4.87
CA PRO A 408 -43.43 34.32 5.53
C PRO A 408 -44.67 33.58 4.93
N GLY A 409 -44.89 32.32 5.34
CA GLY A 409 -46.24 31.73 5.34
C GLY A 409 -46.37 30.22 5.13
N GLN A 410 -46.68 29.52 6.22
CA GLN A 410 -47.48 28.27 6.35
C GLN A 410 -46.83 26.89 6.10
N HIS A 411 -46.45 26.27 7.23
CA HIS A 411 -46.67 24.89 7.68
C HIS A 411 -47.10 23.81 6.65
N HIS A 412 -46.27 22.78 6.45
CA HIS A 412 -46.41 21.48 7.13
C HIS A 412 -45.33 20.47 6.74
N ASN A 413 -44.75 19.86 7.78
CA ASN A 413 -44.31 18.47 7.99
C ASN A 413 -43.44 17.72 6.95
N HIS A 414 -42.25 17.37 7.46
CA HIS A 414 -41.61 16.05 7.50
C HIS A 414 -41.20 15.31 6.20
N GLU A 415 -39.89 15.01 6.20
CA GLU A 415 -39.25 13.73 5.84
C GLU A 415 -39.60 13.09 4.50
N ILE A 416 -38.64 13.13 3.56
CA ILE A 416 -38.22 11.97 2.72
C ILE A 416 -36.74 12.24 2.35
N GLN A 417 -35.76 11.45 2.78
CA GLN A 417 -35.36 10.13 2.27
C GLN A 417 -34.85 10.12 0.82
N ASP A 418 -33.84 9.29 0.63
CA ASP A 418 -33.30 8.75 -0.62
C ASP A 418 -32.36 9.62 -1.46
N SER A 419 -31.06 9.31 -1.52
CA SER A 419 -30.39 8.01 -1.78
C SER A 419 -30.49 7.56 -3.24
N ASN A 420 -29.31 7.21 -3.75
CA ASN A 420 -29.04 6.39 -4.92
C ASN A 420 -29.30 6.97 -6.32
N SER A 421 -28.23 7.48 -6.92
CA SER A 421 -27.95 7.24 -8.34
C SER A 421 -26.50 7.60 -8.70
N PHE A 422 -25.52 6.74 -8.41
CA PHE A 422 -24.24 6.75 -9.13
C PHE A 422 -23.66 5.35 -9.26
N HIS A 423 -24.31 4.53 -10.09
CA HIS A 423 -23.71 3.32 -10.65
C HIS A 423 -23.81 3.41 -12.16
N SER A 424 -22.73 3.84 -12.83
CA SER A 424 -22.28 3.32 -14.15
C SER A 424 -21.35 4.31 -14.86
N VAL A 425 -20.05 4.23 -14.61
CA VAL A 425 -19.04 4.50 -15.65
C VAL A 425 -17.75 3.73 -15.32
N PHE A 426 -17.70 2.41 -15.47
CA PHE A 426 -16.41 1.69 -15.58
C PHE A 426 -16.60 0.42 -16.41
N ASN A 427 -16.25 0.50 -17.68
CA ASN A 427 -15.97 -0.64 -18.54
C ASN A 427 -14.76 -0.27 -19.40
N GLY A 428 -13.57 -0.49 -18.83
CA GLY A 428 -12.28 -0.34 -19.49
C GLY A 428 -11.33 -1.35 -18.86
N LYS A 429 -11.01 -2.41 -19.60
CA LYS A 429 -10.05 -3.46 -19.24
C LYS A 429 -8.68 -2.78 -19.09
N MET A 430 -8.13 -2.71 -17.88
CA MET A 430 -6.79 -2.17 -17.64
C MET A 430 -6.01 -3.09 -16.69
N THR A 431 -4.73 -3.19 -16.99
CA THR A 431 -3.79 -4.30 -16.75
C THR A 431 -3.25 -4.32 -15.32
N MET A 432 -3.19 -5.51 -14.71
CA MET A 432 -2.50 -5.79 -13.45
C MET A 432 -1.00 -5.50 -13.65
N MET A 433 -0.44 -4.47 -13.00
CA MET A 433 1.01 -4.36 -12.79
C MET A 433 1.34 -5.03 -11.45
N GLY A 434 2.30 -5.96 -11.51
CA GLY A 434 2.59 -6.96 -10.49
C GLY A 434 2.94 -6.44 -9.09
N GLY A 435 2.68 -7.33 -8.12
CA GLY A 435 3.07 -7.18 -6.73
C GLY A 435 4.59 -7.09 -6.61
N THR A 436 5.03 -6.06 -5.92
CA THR A 436 6.42 -5.88 -5.49
C THR A 436 6.54 -6.32 -4.04
N ALA A 437 7.76 -6.62 -3.55
CA ALA A 437 8.09 -6.80 -2.12
C ALA A 437 7.55 -5.68 -1.20
N MET A 438 7.15 -4.54 -1.77
CA MET A 438 6.54 -3.41 -1.09
C MET A 438 5.08 -3.67 -0.63
N GLU A 439 4.35 -4.61 -1.25
CA GLU A 439 2.98 -4.99 -0.86
C GLU A 439 2.95 -5.91 0.38
N SER A 440 3.98 -6.74 0.56
CA SER A 440 4.06 -7.74 1.65
C SER A 440 4.10 -7.10 3.06
N ALA A 441 4.65 -5.89 3.21
CA ALA A 441 4.67 -5.18 4.49
C ALA A 441 3.29 -4.59 4.87
N LEU A 442 2.44 -4.33 3.89
CA LEU A 442 1.13 -3.69 4.06
C LEU A 442 -0.03 -4.70 4.08
N ILE A 443 0.21 -5.94 3.66
CA ILE A 443 -0.83 -6.99 3.59
C ILE A 443 -1.42 -7.32 4.97
N LYS A 444 -0.62 -7.24 6.04
CA LYS A 444 -1.08 -7.39 7.44
C LYS A 444 -2.09 -6.33 7.88
N TYR A 445 -2.14 -5.20 7.17
CA TYR A 445 -3.07 -4.10 7.44
C TYR A 445 -4.21 -4.06 6.43
N ARG A 446 -4.35 -5.10 5.60
CA ARG A 446 -5.30 -5.11 4.49
C ARG A 446 -6.73 -5.23 4.99
N VAL A 447 -7.54 -4.24 4.66
CA VAL A 447 -9.00 -4.25 4.87
C VAL A 447 -9.67 -4.55 3.51
N PRO A 448 -10.48 -5.61 3.40
CA PRO A 448 -11.23 -5.90 2.18
C PRO A 448 -12.09 -4.71 1.77
N ALA A 449 -12.02 -4.28 0.50
CA ALA A 449 -12.74 -3.10 0.03
C ALA A 449 -14.27 -3.24 0.15
N SER A 450 -14.78 -4.48 0.19
CA SER A 450 -16.19 -4.80 0.43
C SER A 450 -16.68 -4.43 1.83
N GLU A 451 -15.78 -4.32 2.82
CA GLU A 451 -16.11 -3.95 4.20
C GLU A 451 -16.11 -2.43 4.42
N VAL A 452 -15.60 -1.67 3.44
CA VAL A 452 -15.49 -0.22 3.52
C VAL A 452 -16.65 0.42 2.76
N HIS A 453 -17.61 0.97 3.49
CA HIS A 453 -18.78 1.62 2.91
C HIS A 453 -18.50 3.11 2.71
N LEU A 454 -18.10 3.51 1.50
CA LEU A 454 -17.89 4.92 1.16
C LEU A 454 -19.22 5.69 1.22
N GLU A 455 -19.25 6.83 1.91
CA GLU A 455 -20.44 7.67 2.05
C GLU A 455 -20.38 8.87 1.11
N ARG A 456 -19.43 9.81 1.34
CA ARG A 456 -19.27 11.04 0.57
C ARG A 456 -17.82 11.48 0.49
N SER A 457 -17.43 12.13 -0.61
CA SER A 457 -16.12 12.79 -0.68
C SER A 457 -16.10 14.02 0.24
N ILE A 458 -15.10 14.14 1.09
CA ILE A 458 -14.90 15.28 2.00
C ILE A 458 -13.82 16.24 1.50
N ALA A 459 -12.86 15.75 0.72
CA ALA A 459 -11.84 16.59 0.08
C ALA A 459 -11.32 15.97 -1.22
N LYS A 460 -10.86 16.82 -2.15
CA LYS A 460 -10.12 16.41 -3.35
C LYS A 460 -8.87 17.28 -3.47
N GLY A 461 -7.70 16.67 -3.34
CA GLY A 461 -6.40 17.32 -3.45
C GLY A 461 -5.64 16.92 -4.72
N GLY A 462 -4.44 17.45 -4.91
CA GLY A 462 -3.57 17.10 -6.05
C GLY A 462 -3.01 15.67 -6.02
N TYR A 463 -3.09 15.00 -4.87
CA TYR A 463 -2.51 13.68 -4.61
C TYR A 463 -3.56 12.57 -4.38
N GLY A 464 -4.83 12.94 -4.19
CA GLY A 464 -5.86 11.96 -3.83
C GLY A 464 -7.25 12.55 -3.60
N ILE A 465 -8.23 11.66 -3.44
CA ILE A 465 -9.58 11.99 -2.99
C ILE A 465 -9.78 11.39 -1.60
N VAL A 466 -10.32 12.19 -0.69
CA VAL A 466 -10.62 11.79 0.68
C VAL A 466 -12.12 11.61 0.84
N TYR A 467 -12.53 10.44 1.31
CA TYR A 467 -13.92 10.07 1.54
C TYR A 467 -14.18 9.89 3.03
N LEU A 468 -15.35 10.34 3.48
CA LEU A 468 -15.98 9.81 4.68
C LEU A 468 -16.54 8.43 4.34
N ALA A 469 -16.31 7.45 5.21
CA ALA A 469 -16.78 6.10 5.03
C ALA A 469 -17.13 5.46 6.38
N SER A 470 -17.79 4.31 6.35
CA SER A 470 -18.06 3.47 7.51
C SER A 470 -17.30 2.15 7.38
N TYR A 471 -16.62 1.76 8.46
CA TYR A 471 -15.95 0.47 8.60
C TYR A 471 -16.24 -0.07 10.00
N GLN A 472 -16.76 -1.31 10.10
CA GLN A 472 -17.20 -1.92 11.37
C GLN A 472 -18.14 -1.00 12.19
N ASN A 473 -19.09 -0.34 11.52
CA ASN A 473 -20.03 0.63 12.10
C ASN A 473 -19.36 1.86 12.77
N ARG A 474 -18.11 2.17 12.42
CA ARG A 474 -17.41 3.39 12.85
C ARG A 474 -17.15 4.29 11.65
N SER A 475 -17.36 5.59 11.82
CA SER A 475 -16.95 6.57 10.82
C SER A 475 -15.43 6.62 10.72
N ILE A 476 -14.93 6.50 9.49
CA ILE A 476 -13.53 6.53 9.14
C ILE A 476 -13.30 7.46 7.94
N VAL A 477 -12.03 7.76 7.68
CA VAL A 477 -11.58 8.45 6.48
C VAL A 477 -10.88 7.47 5.56
N VAL A 478 -11.21 7.54 4.27
CA VAL A 478 -10.57 6.76 3.21
C VAL A 478 -9.91 7.73 2.24
N LYS A 479 -8.57 7.81 2.27
CA LYS A 479 -7.78 8.62 1.33
C LYS A 479 -7.31 7.70 0.20
N LYS A 480 -7.84 7.93 -1.00
CA LYS A 480 -7.51 7.19 -2.23
C LYS A 480 -6.55 7.99 -3.09
N ILE A 481 -5.56 7.32 -3.69
CA ILE A 481 -4.74 7.93 -4.75
C ILE A 481 -5.62 8.23 -5.98
N LEU A 482 -5.33 9.33 -6.69
CA LEU A 482 -6.01 9.62 -7.96
C LEU A 482 -5.57 8.59 -9.03
N PRO A 483 -6.48 8.06 -9.86
CA PRO A 483 -6.11 7.08 -10.90
C PRO A 483 -5.00 7.58 -11.84
N GLU A 484 -5.05 8.86 -12.25
CA GLU A 484 -4.02 9.51 -13.08
C GLU A 484 -2.65 9.56 -12.39
N LYS A 485 -2.63 9.69 -11.05
CA LYS A 485 -1.40 9.69 -10.25
C LYS A 485 -0.91 8.27 -9.99
N ALA A 486 -1.82 7.32 -9.79
CA ALA A 486 -1.48 5.92 -9.61
C ALA A 486 -0.90 5.26 -10.87
N ALA A 487 -1.11 5.87 -12.05
CA ALA A 487 -0.45 5.47 -13.30
C ALA A 487 1.04 5.86 -13.36
N ASP A 488 1.51 6.79 -12.51
CA ASP A 488 2.93 7.14 -12.37
C ASP A 488 3.50 6.43 -11.14
N ASP A 489 4.37 5.44 -11.39
CA ASP A 489 5.00 4.61 -10.36
C ASP A 489 5.70 5.42 -9.27
N ARG A 490 6.21 6.64 -9.57
CA ARG A 490 6.84 7.48 -8.53
C ARG A 490 5.80 8.00 -7.55
N ASN A 491 4.64 8.43 -8.03
CA ASN A 491 3.56 8.90 -7.17
C ASN A 491 2.94 7.75 -6.39
N LEU A 492 2.78 6.58 -7.04
CA LEU A 492 2.29 5.37 -6.37
C LEU A 492 3.25 4.89 -5.29
N ARG A 493 4.55 4.77 -5.59
CA ARG A 493 5.58 4.41 -4.59
C ARG A 493 5.62 5.40 -3.44
N ALA A 494 5.57 6.69 -3.73
CA ALA A 494 5.60 7.71 -2.71
C ALA A 494 4.36 7.65 -1.79
N PHE A 495 3.18 7.33 -2.35
CA PHE A 495 1.97 7.08 -1.59
C PHE A 495 2.09 5.81 -0.73
N ILE A 496 2.67 4.74 -1.26
CA ILE A 496 2.94 3.49 -0.51
C ILE A 496 3.91 3.73 0.64
N GLU A 497 5.01 4.47 0.42
CA GLU A 497 5.96 4.82 1.48
C GLU A 497 5.30 5.69 2.57
N GLU A 498 4.41 6.63 2.18
CA GLU A 498 3.59 7.38 3.13
C GLU A 498 2.73 6.44 3.99
N ILE A 499 2.07 5.45 3.38
CA ILE A 499 1.27 4.45 4.11
C ILE A 499 2.15 3.63 5.06
N LYS A 500 3.34 3.19 4.62
CA LYS A 500 4.27 2.41 5.46
C LYS A 500 4.70 3.20 6.69
N LEU A 501 5.11 4.45 6.51
CA LEU A 501 5.47 5.30 7.64
C LEU A 501 4.28 5.43 8.59
N ILE A 502 3.12 5.84 8.10
CA ILE A 502 1.92 6.04 8.92
C ILE A 502 1.54 4.75 9.66
N SER A 503 1.67 3.58 9.02
CA SER A 503 1.38 2.28 9.63
C SER A 503 2.33 1.89 10.77
N SER A 504 3.51 2.50 10.83
CA SER A 504 4.51 2.30 11.88
C SER A 504 4.36 3.25 13.07
N LEU A 505 3.55 4.31 12.93
CA LEU A 505 3.37 5.33 13.97
C LEU A 505 2.18 4.99 14.86
N SER A 506 2.38 5.07 16.18
CA SER A 506 1.32 4.90 17.17
C SER A 506 1.48 5.91 18.29
N HIS A 507 0.67 6.97 18.26
CA HIS A 507 0.70 8.04 19.25
C HIS A 507 -0.67 8.71 19.34
N SER A 508 -1.07 9.19 20.53
CA SER A 508 -2.39 9.82 20.77
C SER A 508 -2.62 11.06 19.91
N LYS A 509 -1.55 11.83 19.65
CA LYS A 509 -1.55 13.08 18.85
C LYS A 509 -1.22 12.89 17.37
N ILE A 510 -1.20 11.64 16.87
CA ILE A 510 -1.10 11.34 15.44
C ILE A 510 -2.41 10.70 15.00
N VAL A 511 -2.92 11.09 13.83
CA VAL A 511 -4.14 10.52 13.28
C VAL A 511 -3.95 9.01 13.12
N ARG A 512 -4.81 8.25 13.80
CA ARG A 512 -4.69 6.80 13.90
C ARG A 512 -4.89 6.14 12.55
N PHE A 513 -3.87 5.39 12.13
CA PHE A 513 -3.95 4.43 11.05
C PHE A 513 -4.91 3.29 11.42
N ILE A 514 -5.83 2.95 10.51
CA ILE A 514 -6.77 1.84 10.68
C ILE A 514 -6.39 0.67 9.80
N GLY A 515 -5.98 0.94 8.55
CA GLY A 515 -5.65 -0.09 7.60
C GLY A 515 -5.44 0.47 6.20
N VAL A 516 -5.34 -0.44 5.24
CA VAL A 516 -5.16 -0.11 3.83
C VAL A 516 -6.04 -1.03 3.01
N SER A 517 -6.72 -0.49 2.00
CA SER A 517 -7.67 -1.22 1.19
C SER A 517 -7.37 -1.04 -0.28
N TRP A 518 -7.39 -2.13 -1.04
CA TRP A 518 -7.22 -2.11 -2.49
C TRP A 518 -7.86 -3.34 -3.12
N ASN A 519 -8.56 -3.11 -4.22
CA ASN A 519 -8.92 -4.14 -5.20
C ASN A 519 -7.86 -4.22 -6.31
N MET A 520 -7.33 -3.06 -6.69
CA MET A 520 -6.22 -2.87 -7.63
C MET A 520 -5.30 -1.80 -7.03
N LEU A 521 -4.00 -1.82 -7.36
CA LEU A 521 -3.04 -0.78 -6.92
C LEU A 521 -3.50 0.64 -7.25
N SER A 522 -4.18 0.82 -8.39
CA SER A 522 -4.74 2.10 -8.82
C SER A 522 -5.92 2.60 -7.98
N ASP A 523 -6.47 1.75 -7.12
CA ASP A 523 -7.53 2.08 -6.16
C ASP A 523 -7.04 1.94 -4.70
N MET A 524 -5.72 1.98 -4.49
CA MET A 524 -5.15 1.89 -3.16
C MET A 524 -5.65 3.04 -2.29
N ALA A 525 -6.07 2.67 -1.09
CA ALA A 525 -6.70 3.56 -0.14
C ALA A 525 -6.10 3.34 1.24
N VAL A 526 -5.77 4.42 1.93
CA VAL A 526 -5.44 4.38 3.36
C VAL A 526 -6.67 4.72 4.19
N LEU A 527 -6.93 3.91 5.22
CA LEU A 527 -8.02 4.07 6.15
C LEU A 527 -7.48 4.68 7.45
N MET A 528 -8.11 5.75 7.90
CA MET A 528 -7.71 6.52 9.07
C MET A 528 -8.93 6.85 9.93
N GLU A 529 -8.70 7.19 11.20
CA GLU A 529 -9.79 7.68 12.04
C GLU A 529 -10.40 8.98 11.49
N TYR A 530 -11.72 9.14 11.68
CA TYR A 530 -12.42 10.33 11.26
C TYR A 530 -12.31 11.44 12.31
N MET A 531 -11.94 12.64 11.85
CA MET A 531 -11.75 13.84 12.66
C MET A 531 -12.87 14.84 12.31
N PRO A 532 -13.99 14.85 13.07
CA PRO A 532 -15.24 15.48 12.63
C PRO A 532 -15.22 17.01 12.60
N ASN A 533 -14.30 17.64 13.32
CA ASN A 533 -14.19 19.10 13.37
C ASN A 533 -13.26 19.67 12.29
N GLY A 534 -12.84 18.84 11.32
CA GLY A 534 -12.02 19.26 10.18
C GLY A 534 -10.57 19.54 10.56
N ASP A 535 -9.92 20.38 9.76
CA ASP A 535 -8.54 20.82 9.99
C ASP A 535 -8.46 22.17 10.71
N LEU A 536 -7.28 22.49 11.26
CA LEU A 536 -7.05 23.73 11.99
C LEU A 536 -7.18 24.97 11.09
N ASP A 537 -6.84 24.91 9.80
CA ASP A 537 -7.03 26.04 8.86
C ASP A 537 -8.51 26.41 8.73
N MET A 538 -9.41 25.41 8.67
CA MET A 538 -10.85 25.63 8.69
C MET A 538 -11.32 26.29 9.99
N LEU A 539 -10.85 25.80 11.15
CA LEU A 539 -11.20 26.41 12.45
C LEU A 539 -10.72 27.86 12.52
N LEU A 540 -9.47 28.13 12.13
CA LEU A 540 -8.89 29.47 12.18
C LEU A 540 -9.65 30.47 11.31
N LYS A 541 -10.05 30.08 10.10
CA LYS A 541 -10.90 30.92 9.23
C LYS A 541 -12.23 31.25 9.87
N GLN A 542 -12.91 30.25 10.44
CA GLN A 542 -14.17 30.47 11.16
C GLN A 542 -13.98 31.42 12.35
N GLN A 543 -12.87 31.27 13.08
CA GLN A 543 -12.58 32.14 14.22
C GLN A 543 -12.20 33.56 13.79
N HIS A 544 -11.48 33.73 12.67
CA HIS A 544 -11.17 35.05 12.12
C HIS A 544 -12.45 35.84 11.80
N GLU A 545 -13.42 35.20 11.14
CA GLU A 545 -14.72 35.80 10.82
C GLU A 545 -15.55 36.13 12.08
N ARG A 546 -15.41 35.35 13.15
CA ARG A 546 -16.20 35.48 14.39
C ARG A 546 -15.52 36.31 15.48
N GLN A 547 -14.25 36.66 15.33
CA GLN A 547 -13.42 37.24 16.39
C GLN A 547 -13.95 38.59 16.89
N GLU A 548 -14.58 39.38 16.02
CA GLU A 548 -15.19 40.67 16.39
C GLU A 548 -16.44 40.50 17.27
N LEU A 549 -17.23 39.44 17.02
CA LEU A 549 -18.45 39.17 17.77
C LEU A 549 -18.18 38.40 19.09
N TYR A 550 -17.21 37.49 19.10
CA TYR A 550 -16.96 36.58 20.22
C TYR A 550 -15.46 36.48 20.59
N PRO A 551 -14.81 37.58 21.03
CA PRO A 551 -13.36 37.64 21.23
C PRO A 551 -12.81 36.72 22.32
N LYS A 552 -13.66 36.15 23.19
CA LYS A 552 -13.27 35.26 24.30
C LYS A 552 -13.53 33.77 24.02
N GLU A 553 -14.09 33.42 22.87
CA GLU A 553 -14.44 32.02 22.55
C GLU A 553 -13.21 31.18 22.18
N PHE A 554 -12.11 31.83 21.77
CA PHE A 554 -10.87 31.21 21.36
C PHE A 554 -9.65 31.93 21.94
N ASP A 555 -9.43 31.72 23.24
CA ASP A 555 -8.37 32.32 24.04
C ASP A 555 -7.06 31.48 24.02
N TRP A 556 -5.93 32.08 24.42
CA TRP A 556 -4.65 31.39 24.48
C TRP A 556 -4.54 30.36 25.60
N TYR A 557 -5.14 30.64 26.75
CA TYR A 557 -4.95 29.84 27.96
C TYR A 557 -6.26 29.30 28.55
N GLN A 558 -7.38 29.96 28.26
CA GLN A 558 -8.69 29.56 28.75
C GLN A 558 -9.45 28.75 27.71
N ASN A 559 -10.05 27.64 28.17
CA ASN A 559 -11.04 26.93 27.39
C ASN A 559 -12.36 27.73 27.41
N SER A 560 -13.07 27.78 26.30
CA SER A 560 -14.46 28.23 26.28
C SER A 560 -15.40 27.03 26.50
N SER A 561 -16.71 27.29 26.47
CA SER A 561 -17.70 26.20 26.52
C SER A 561 -17.69 25.30 25.28
N VAL A 562 -17.01 25.72 24.20
CA VAL A 562 -17.01 25.04 22.89
C VAL A 562 -15.61 24.64 22.45
N LEU A 563 -14.62 25.52 22.63
CA LEU A 563 -13.27 25.36 22.09
C LEU A 563 -12.21 25.26 23.20
N PRO A 564 -11.15 24.47 23.00
CA PRO A 564 -10.00 24.47 23.87
C PRO A 564 -9.16 25.75 23.67
N ALA A 565 -8.31 26.03 24.64
CA ALA A 565 -7.31 27.06 24.55
C ALA A 565 -6.36 26.83 23.35
N LYS A 566 -5.92 27.90 22.68
CA LYS A 566 -4.96 27.82 21.56
C LYS A 566 -3.65 27.13 21.97
N ALA A 567 -3.17 27.38 23.19
CA ALA A 567 -1.98 26.72 23.71
C ALA A 567 -2.17 25.20 23.87
N SER A 568 -3.38 24.72 24.16
CA SER A 568 -3.67 23.27 24.21
C SER A 568 -3.54 22.62 22.82
N ILE A 569 -4.07 23.28 21.78
CA ILE A 569 -3.92 22.82 20.38
C ILE A 569 -2.43 22.81 19.98
N ALA A 570 -1.70 23.89 20.26
CA ALA A 570 -0.28 23.98 19.97
C ALA A 570 0.54 22.92 20.74
N LEU A 571 0.15 22.62 21.98
CA LEU A 571 0.80 21.60 22.80
C LEU A 571 0.57 20.19 22.24
N ASP A 572 -0.65 19.87 21.82
CA ASP A 572 -0.99 18.61 21.13
C ASP A 572 -0.11 18.42 19.87
N VAL A 573 0.07 19.47 19.06
CA VAL A 573 0.96 19.44 17.88
C VAL A 573 2.41 19.20 18.30
N LEU A 574 2.91 19.91 19.31
CA LEU A 574 4.29 19.71 19.81
C LEU A 574 4.51 18.31 20.38
N GLU A 575 3.53 17.74 21.06
CA GLU A 575 3.63 16.38 21.60
C GLU A 575 3.76 15.34 20.47
N ALA A 576 3.04 15.53 19.36
CA ALA A 576 3.24 14.72 18.15
C ALA A 576 4.65 14.89 17.57
N ILE A 577 5.15 16.13 17.47
CA ILE A 577 6.51 16.41 16.94
C ILE A 577 7.59 15.80 17.85
N VAL A 578 7.45 15.89 19.17
CA VAL A 578 8.34 15.26 20.14
C VAL A 578 8.41 13.76 19.91
N TYR A 579 7.25 13.11 19.73
CA TYR A 579 7.21 11.68 19.43
C TYR A 579 7.99 11.35 18.15
N LEU A 580 7.76 12.08 17.05
CA LEU A 580 8.46 11.86 15.78
C LEU A 580 9.97 12.07 15.87
N HIS A 581 10.40 13.11 16.58
CA HIS A 581 11.81 13.45 16.74
C HIS A 581 12.54 12.56 17.76
N SER A 582 11.81 11.76 18.55
CA SER A 582 12.39 10.85 19.56
C SER A 582 12.92 9.53 19.00
N PHE A 583 12.63 9.20 17.74
CA PHE A 583 13.12 7.98 17.10
C PHE A 583 14.66 8.01 16.98
N PRO A 584 15.34 6.84 17.00
CA PRO A 584 16.81 6.77 16.87
C PRO A 584 17.35 7.48 15.62
N SER A 585 16.59 7.39 14.53
CA SER A 585 16.69 8.31 13.40
C SER A 585 15.44 9.19 13.43
N PRO A 586 15.56 10.50 13.78
CA PRO A 586 14.41 11.39 13.88
C PRO A 586 13.56 11.37 12.61
N ILE A 587 12.25 11.17 12.78
CA ILE A 587 11.30 11.23 11.68
C ILE A 587 10.94 12.71 11.49
N ILE A 588 11.28 13.27 10.33
CA ILE A 588 10.95 14.66 9.98
C ILE A 588 9.62 14.66 9.21
N HIS A 589 8.66 15.46 9.64
CA HIS A 589 7.32 15.51 9.03
C HIS A 589 7.34 16.15 7.64
N ARG A 590 8.12 17.23 7.44
CA ARG A 590 8.38 17.91 6.14
C ARG A 590 7.19 18.64 5.48
N ASP A 591 5.97 18.44 5.96
CA ASP A 591 4.77 19.18 5.50
C ASP A 591 3.91 19.71 6.66
N LEU A 592 4.53 20.19 7.73
CA LEU A 592 3.77 20.77 8.85
C LEU A 592 3.09 22.08 8.43
N LYS A 593 1.76 22.12 8.62
CA LYS A 593 0.89 23.29 8.40
C LYS A 593 -0.46 23.06 9.07
N SER A 594 -1.21 24.13 9.32
CA SER A 594 -2.56 24.08 9.90
C SER A 594 -3.52 23.12 9.18
N LYS A 595 -3.45 22.99 7.85
CA LYS A 595 -4.25 22.02 7.07
C LYS A 595 -3.98 20.54 7.38
N ASN A 596 -2.80 20.23 7.93
CA ASN A 596 -2.40 18.87 8.27
C ASN A 596 -2.57 18.59 9.78
N VAL A 597 -3.20 19.52 10.52
CA VAL A 597 -3.60 19.36 11.93
C VAL A 597 -5.11 19.15 11.96
N LEU A 598 -5.55 17.91 12.23
CA LEU A 598 -6.96 17.54 12.28
C LEU A 598 -7.51 17.58 13.70
N LEU A 599 -8.81 17.87 13.83
CA LEU A 599 -9.47 18.12 15.12
C LEU A 599 -10.54 17.06 15.42
N SER A 600 -10.40 16.41 16.59
CA SER A 600 -11.35 15.40 17.06
C SER A 600 -12.69 16.03 17.42
N SER A 601 -13.69 15.22 17.78
CA SER A 601 -14.99 15.73 18.29
C SER A 601 -14.85 16.60 19.54
N SER A 602 -13.81 16.41 20.34
CA SER A 602 -13.47 17.21 21.52
C SER A 602 -12.42 18.29 21.21
N TYR A 603 -12.15 18.58 19.93
CA TYR A 603 -11.12 19.52 19.46
C TYR A 603 -9.70 19.17 19.92
N GLU A 604 -9.43 17.91 20.23
CA GLU A 604 -8.07 17.41 20.39
C GLU A 604 -7.37 17.43 19.03
N ALA A 605 -6.17 17.99 18.96
CA ALA A 605 -5.43 18.12 17.72
C ALA A 605 -4.58 16.88 17.47
N LYS A 606 -4.60 16.39 16.23
CA LYS A 606 -3.76 15.30 15.77
C LYS A 606 -3.11 15.61 14.44
N LEU A 607 -1.88 15.17 14.27
CA LEU A 607 -1.11 15.39 13.06
C LEU A 607 -1.41 14.33 11.99
N SER A 608 -1.50 14.77 10.74
CA SER A 608 -1.81 13.97 9.54
C SER A 608 -0.84 14.31 8.38
N ASP A 609 -0.89 13.52 7.31
CA ASP A 609 -0.28 13.82 5.99
C ASP A 609 1.24 14.09 6.02
N PHE A 610 2.01 12.99 6.11
CA PHE A 610 3.47 13.00 6.22
C PHE A 610 4.14 13.19 4.86
N GLY A 611 5.05 14.16 4.75
CA GLY A 611 5.63 14.62 3.48
C GLY A 611 6.80 13.78 2.93
N ILE A 612 6.76 12.45 2.99
CA ILE A 612 7.87 11.56 2.57
C ILE A 612 8.26 11.79 1.10
N SER A 613 7.26 12.00 0.24
CA SER A 613 7.40 12.19 -1.21
C SER A 613 8.17 13.44 -1.63
N ARG A 614 8.45 14.37 -0.71
CA ARG A 614 9.02 15.68 -1.02
C ARG A 614 10.54 15.72 -1.11
N GLU A 615 11.23 14.62 -0.78
CA GLU A 615 12.70 14.54 -0.80
C GLU A 615 13.31 14.75 -2.20
N TRP A 616 12.52 14.55 -3.27
CA TRP A 616 13.00 14.54 -4.66
C TRP A 616 12.41 15.65 -5.55
N GLN A 617 11.56 16.53 -5.02
CA GLN A 617 10.82 17.52 -5.82
C GLN A 617 11.43 18.93 -5.83
N VAL A 618 12.57 19.16 -5.17
CA VAL A 618 13.23 20.48 -5.21
C VAL A 618 13.87 20.74 -6.59
N ASP A 619 14.16 19.70 -7.39
CA ASP A 619 14.82 19.84 -8.69
C ASP A 619 13.88 19.88 -9.91
N ALA A 620 12.58 19.59 -9.75
CA ALA A 620 11.66 19.50 -10.88
C ALA A 620 10.57 20.58 -10.82
N THR A 621 10.87 21.72 -11.43
CA THR A 621 9.93 22.78 -11.85
C THR A 621 9.17 23.50 -10.72
N MET A 622 9.55 24.77 -10.49
CA MET A 622 8.81 25.78 -9.72
C MET A 622 7.40 26.11 -10.26
N THR A 623 6.77 25.22 -11.03
CA THR A 623 5.67 25.59 -11.92
C THR A 623 4.38 24.77 -11.82
N ALA A 624 4.27 23.76 -10.93
CA ALA A 624 2.96 23.10 -10.73
C ALA A 624 2.84 22.35 -9.39
N GLY A 625 2.74 23.09 -8.27
CA GLY A 625 2.51 22.54 -6.92
C GLY A 625 2.04 23.62 -5.93
N ILE A 626 0.74 23.83 -5.85
CA ILE A 626 0.04 24.97 -5.24
C ILE A 626 0.12 24.98 -3.69
N GLY A 627 0.68 26.05 -3.08
CA GLY A 627 0.13 26.65 -1.85
C GLY A 627 0.88 26.56 -0.50
N THR A 628 2.04 25.91 -0.37
CA THR A 628 2.64 25.59 0.95
C THR A 628 3.95 26.32 1.30
N MET A 629 4.46 27.24 0.48
CA MET A 629 5.79 27.84 0.69
C MET A 629 5.94 28.59 2.03
N ALA A 630 4.84 29.10 2.61
CA ALA A 630 4.87 29.90 3.83
C ALA A 630 5.31 29.14 5.09
N TRP A 631 5.22 27.80 5.10
CA TRP A 631 5.61 26.98 6.25
C TRP A 631 7.01 26.38 6.11
N ILE A 632 7.68 26.58 4.98
CA ILE A 632 8.97 25.95 4.69
C ILE A 632 10.10 26.77 5.32
N ALA A 633 11.01 26.10 6.03
CA ALA A 633 12.14 26.74 6.68
C ALA A 633 13.13 27.37 5.69
N PRO A 634 13.85 28.46 6.07
CA PRO A 634 14.77 29.16 5.17
C PRO A 634 15.86 28.29 4.56
N GLU A 635 16.45 27.36 5.33
CA GLU A 635 17.45 26.41 4.86
C GLU A 635 16.89 25.42 3.83
N VAL A 636 15.63 25.01 3.99
CA VAL A 636 14.95 24.12 3.03
C VAL A 636 14.65 24.86 1.73
N LEU A 637 14.19 26.11 1.81
CA LEU A 637 13.96 26.97 0.64
C LEU A 637 15.26 27.29 -0.13
N ARG A 638 16.40 27.32 0.56
CA ARG A 638 17.73 27.52 -0.03
C ARG A 638 18.35 26.23 -0.58
N GLY A 639 17.66 25.09 -0.48
CA GLY A 639 18.16 23.79 -0.95
C GLY A 639 19.32 23.25 -0.11
N GLU A 640 19.47 23.71 1.13
CA GLU A 640 20.51 23.25 2.04
C GLU A 640 20.12 21.93 2.71
N ARG A 641 21.10 21.24 3.31
CA ARG A 641 20.81 20.12 4.20
C ARG A 641 20.06 20.64 5.42
N TYR A 642 18.97 19.97 5.77
CA TYR A 642 18.11 20.34 6.89
C TYR A 642 17.95 19.17 7.87
N THR A 643 17.48 19.49 9.07
CA THR A 643 17.27 18.54 10.15
C THR A 643 15.82 18.65 10.65
N GLU A 644 15.51 17.96 11.75
CA GLU A 644 14.22 18.06 12.45
C GLU A 644 13.88 19.49 12.91
N MET A 645 14.87 20.40 12.94
CA MET A 645 14.66 21.83 13.18
C MET A 645 13.81 22.52 12.10
N ALA A 646 13.68 21.94 10.91
CA ALA A 646 12.77 22.45 9.88
C ALA A 646 11.31 22.35 10.33
N ASP A 647 10.94 21.26 11.02
CA ASP A 647 9.59 21.09 11.58
C ASP A 647 9.32 22.11 12.70
N ILE A 648 10.34 22.49 13.47
CA ILE A 648 10.22 23.52 14.52
C ILE A 648 9.91 24.89 13.91
N TYR A 649 10.53 25.22 12.78
CA TYR A 649 10.20 26.44 12.05
C TYR A 649 8.74 26.42 11.58
N SER A 650 8.30 25.32 10.95
CA SER A 650 6.91 25.16 10.51
C SER A 650 5.92 25.25 11.66
N PHE A 651 6.27 24.72 12.85
CA PHE A 651 5.49 24.88 14.07
C PHE A 651 5.41 26.36 14.51
N GLY A 652 6.51 27.10 14.42
CA GLY A 652 6.51 28.56 14.65
C GLY A 652 5.54 29.30 13.73
N VAL A 653 5.41 28.87 12.47
CA VAL A 653 4.40 29.40 11.54
C VAL A 653 2.98 29.04 12.02
N ILE A 654 2.73 27.82 12.50
CA ILE A 654 1.43 27.45 13.09
C ILE A 654 1.09 28.31 14.32
N LEU A 655 2.08 28.69 15.15
CA LEU A 655 1.86 29.63 16.25
C LEU A 655 1.41 31.02 15.74
N SER A 656 1.98 31.50 14.63
CA SER A 656 1.52 32.75 14.00
C SER A 656 0.09 32.67 13.48
N GLU A 657 -0.29 31.51 12.93
CA GLU A 657 -1.67 31.23 12.51
C GLU A 657 -2.64 31.21 13.68
N LEU A 658 -2.28 30.55 14.79
CA LEU A 658 -3.08 30.57 16.02
C LEU A 658 -3.20 31.99 16.60
N ALA A 659 -2.13 32.79 16.53
CA ALA A 659 -2.13 34.14 17.06
C ALA A 659 -3.06 35.08 16.29
N THR A 660 -3.01 35.02 14.96
CA THR A 660 -3.71 35.96 14.07
C THR A 660 -5.04 35.43 13.56
N CYS A 661 -5.24 34.11 13.55
CA CYS A 661 -6.27 33.41 12.79
C CYS A 661 -6.22 33.70 11.27
N ILE A 662 -5.11 34.24 10.77
CA ILE A 662 -4.92 34.64 9.38
C ILE A 662 -3.87 33.70 8.76
N LYS A 663 -4.02 33.44 7.46
CA LYS A 663 -3.05 32.67 6.69
C LYS A 663 -1.67 33.37 6.72
N PRO A 664 -0.55 32.64 6.90
CA PRO A 664 0.77 33.26 6.94
C PRO A 664 1.10 33.86 5.57
N PHE A 665 1.63 35.09 5.59
CA PHE A 665 1.89 35.89 4.39
C PHE A 665 0.66 36.04 3.47
N ASP A 666 -0.51 36.28 4.05
CA ASP A 666 -1.74 36.44 3.25
C ASP A 666 -1.61 37.53 2.18
N GLY A 667 -2.15 37.26 0.99
CA GLY A 667 -2.03 38.12 -0.18
C GLY A 667 -0.63 38.17 -0.85
N VAL A 668 0.38 37.44 -0.34
CA VAL A 668 1.74 37.41 -0.90
C VAL A 668 1.91 36.23 -1.88
N THR A 669 2.60 36.46 -3.00
CA THR A 669 2.90 35.40 -3.98
C THR A 669 3.98 34.45 -3.47
N ASN A 670 3.94 33.17 -3.88
CA ASN A 670 4.93 32.17 -3.46
C ASN A 670 6.39 32.61 -3.71
N ALA A 671 6.68 33.23 -4.86
CA ALA A 671 8.03 33.71 -5.17
C ALA A 671 8.48 34.81 -4.19
N LEU A 672 7.57 35.70 -3.80
CA LEU A 672 7.86 36.75 -2.84
C LEU A 672 7.96 36.20 -1.41
N ILE A 673 7.18 35.18 -1.05
CA ILE A 673 7.33 34.46 0.23
C ILE A 673 8.74 33.87 0.33
N VAL A 674 9.23 33.20 -0.73
CA VAL A 674 10.60 32.66 -0.75
C VAL A 674 11.62 33.77 -0.52
N LEU A 675 11.49 34.90 -1.23
CA LEU A 675 12.40 36.04 -1.05
C LEU A 675 12.37 36.60 0.38
N LYS A 676 11.17 36.79 0.94
CA LYS A 676 10.97 37.31 2.30
C LYS A 676 11.60 36.41 3.36
N VAL A 677 11.26 35.12 3.34
CA VAL A 677 11.74 34.13 4.31
C VAL A 677 13.25 33.94 4.20
N THR A 678 13.80 33.92 2.98
CA THR A 678 15.26 33.82 2.77
C THR A 678 16.02 35.12 3.06
N SER A 679 15.29 36.22 3.27
CA SER A 679 15.81 37.52 3.73
C SER A 679 15.49 37.78 5.21
N GLU A 680 15.29 36.72 6.00
CA GLU A 680 15.05 36.74 7.46
C GLU A 680 13.71 37.37 7.90
N GLU A 681 12.77 37.62 6.99
CA GLU A 681 11.43 38.09 7.34
C GLU A 681 10.58 36.93 7.90
N LYS A 682 9.93 37.18 9.05
CA LYS A 682 9.10 36.21 9.77
C LYS A 682 7.60 36.54 9.56
N PRO A 683 6.70 35.54 9.68
CA PRO A 683 5.26 35.79 9.75
C PRO A 683 4.89 36.73 10.92
N ASP A 684 3.83 37.52 10.74
CA ASP A 684 3.30 38.39 11.80
C ASP A 684 2.57 37.56 12.87
N LEU A 685 2.87 37.83 14.14
CA LEU A 685 2.17 37.24 15.29
C LEU A 685 0.98 38.11 15.74
N GLY A 686 0.82 39.30 15.15
CA GLY A 686 -0.19 40.27 15.53
C GLY A 686 0.07 40.92 16.88
N THR A 687 -0.74 41.93 17.22
CA THR A 687 -0.57 42.72 18.44
C THR A 687 -1.20 42.09 19.68
N LYS A 688 -2.06 41.08 19.50
CA LYS A 688 -2.81 40.41 20.58
C LYS A 688 -2.16 39.11 21.07
N CYS A 689 -1.03 38.70 20.49
CA CYS A 689 -0.28 37.53 20.94
C CYS A 689 0.35 37.79 22.31
N PRO A 690 0.12 36.93 23.33
CA PRO A 690 0.82 36.98 24.61
C PRO A 690 2.35 36.97 24.42
N GLU A 691 3.07 37.68 25.29
CA GLU A 691 4.50 37.90 25.11
C GLU A 691 5.32 36.62 25.25
N ASP A 692 4.95 35.75 26.19
CA ASP A 692 5.55 34.43 26.38
C ASP A 692 5.36 33.50 25.16
N ILE A 693 4.19 33.54 24.52
CA ILE A 693 3.96 32.83 23.25
C ILE A 693 4.76 33.47 22.12
N ARG A 694 4.84 34.80 22.07
CA ARG A 694 5.62 35.53 21.07
C ARG A 694 7.10 35.14 21.16
N GLU A 695 7.68 35.13 22.35
CA GLU A 695 9.06 34.72 22.58
C GLU A 695 9.35 33.28 22.12
N LEU A 696 8.41 32.35 22.36
CA LEU A 696 8.51 30.98 21.85
C LEU A 696 8.42 30.92 20.33
N ALA A 697 7.42 31.57 19.74
CA ALA A 697 7.24 31.60 18.29
C ALA A 697 8.44 32.22 17.57
N GLU A 698 8.99 33.32 18.08
CA GLU A 698 10.14 34.01 17.48
C GLU A 698 11.41 33.16 17.48
N ARG A 699 11.64 32.34 18.52
CA ARG A 699 12.74 31.37 18.57
C ARG A 699 12.52 30.18 17.66
N CYS A 700 11.29 29.66 17.57
CA CYS A 700 10.94 28.64 16.59
C CYS A 700 11.17 29.15 15.16
N LEU A 701 10.88 30.42 14.89
CA LEU A 701 11.07 31.11 13.61
C LEU A 701 12.49 31.65 13.40
N SER A 702 13.47 31.29 14.23
CA SER A 702 14.86 31.72 14.04
C SER A 702 15.39 31.31 12.66
N PHE A 703 16.10 32.25 12.01
CA PHE A 703 16.63 32.04 10.66
C PHE A 703 17.63 30.88 10.62
N HIS A 704 18.57 30.85 11.56
CA HIS A 704 19.48 29.72 11.74
C HIS A 704 18.80 28.58 12.49
N ALA A 705 18.88 27.38 11.94
CA ALA A 705 18.27 26.19 12.51
C ALA A 705 18.81 25.83 13.91
N SER A 706 20.09 26.13 14.19
CA SER A 706 20.73 25.89 15.49
C SER A 706 20.19 26.74 16.64
N ASP A 707 19.54 27.87 16.31
CA ASP A 707 19.03 28.82 17.32
C ASP A 707 17.58 28.48 17.71
N ARG A 708 16.98 27.47 17.07
CA ARG A 708 15.63 26.99 17.36
C ARG A 708 15.67 26.04 18.55
N PRO A 709 14.65 26.05 19.43
CA PRO A 709 14.54 25.06 20.49
C PRO A 709 14.28 23.68 19.89
N SER A 710 14.69 22.61 20.57
CA SER A 710 14.20 21.27 20.22
C SER A 710 12.70 21.17 20.51
N ALA A 711 12.02 20.21 19.86
CA ALA A 711 10.61 19.93 20.12
C ALA A 711 10.32 19.71 21.61
N SER A 712 11.22 18.99 22.30
CA SER A 712 11.09 18.69 23.73
C SER A 712 11.20 19.93 24.61
N VAL A 713 12.08 20.87 24.27
CA VAL A 713 12.23 22.16 24.98
C VAL A 713 10.99 23.03 24.74
N ALA A 714 10.56 23.20 23.50
CA ALA A 714 9.36 23.96 23.16
C ALA A 714 8.10 23.38 23.83
N HIS A 715 7.96 22.05 23.84
CA HIS A 715 6.86 21.34 24.50
C HIS A 715 6.88 21.56 26.03
N TYR A 716 8.05 21.44 26.67
CA TYR A 716 8.18 21.66 28.11
C TYR A 716 7.81 23.09 28.50
N GLU A 717 8.27 24.06 27.73
CA GLU A 717 8.01 25.48 27.95
C GLU A 717 6.52 25.80 27.81
N LEU A 718 5.88 25.43 26.68
CA LEU A 718 4.47 25.67 26.45
C LEU A 718 3.58 24.98 27.49
N ARG A 719 3.93 23.74 27.89
CA ARG A 719 3.23 23.02 28.96
C ARG A 719 3.33 23.74 30.30
N THR A 720 4.47 24.37 30.57
CA THR A 720 4.70 25.14 31.80
C THR A 720 3.87 26.42 31.79
N LEU A 721 3.83 27.15 30.67
CA LEU A 721 2.96 28.32 30.50
C LEU A 721 1.49 27.97 30.72
N LEU A 722 1.01 26.90 30.09
CA LEU A 722 -0.38 26.45 30.24
C LEU A 722 -0.72 26.09 31.71
N LYS A 723 0.20 25.42 32.42
CA LYS A 723 0.04 25.12 33.85
C LYS A 723 0.03 26.36 34.73
N LEU A 724 0.91 27.34 34.46
CA LEU A 724 0.95 28.57 35.24
C LEU A 724 -0.38 29.33 35.09
N HIS A 725 -0.85 29.52 33.86
CA HIS A 725 -2.08 30.27 33.61
C HIS A 725 -3.36 29.54 34.07
N SER A 726 -3.35 28.20 34.13
CA SER A 726 -4.45 27.41 34.72
C SER A 726 -4.43 27.35 36.25
N ALA A 727 -3.24 27.45 36.87
CA ALA A 727 -3.10 27.41 38.33
C ALA A 727 -3.49 28.73 39.02
N PHE A 728 -3.49 29.86 38.31
CA PHE A 728 -3.90 31.17 38.85
C PHE A 728 -5.43 31.38 38.89
N GLU A 729 -6.23 30.36 38.55
CA GLU A 729 -7.71 30.39 38.60
C GLU A 729 -8.35 29.52 39.71
N LEU A 730 -7.53 28.93 40.59
CA LEU A 730 -7.94 28.34 41.88
C LEU A 730 -7.55 29.29 43.03
#